data_AF-A0AAJ6QQV5-F1
#
_entry.id   AF-A0AAJ6QQV5-F1
#
_cell.length_a   1.000
_cell.length_b   1.000
_cell.length_c   1.000
_cell.angle_alpha   90.00
_cell.angle_beta   90.00
_cell.angle_gamma   90.00
#
_symmetry.space_group_name_H-M   'P 1'
#
loop_
_entity.id
_entity.type
_entity.pdbx_description
1 polymer ?
#
loop_
_entity_poly.entity_id
_entity_poly.type
_entity_poly.pdbx_seq_one_letter_code
_entity_poly.pdbx_strand_id
1 'polypeptide(L)'
;MPITKKSVRLARTITAVAPEVAAPPAVDYWDAEAAQAQELRASDNFKKFSDLCQQLKDSLREIDQRKKKGENGAEIQELKVRCLATMVALRKLNRLDKHRLKATRDAVKENRSRVDGLHLQLQNLAYEAGHLRSEVDKCLEFKSMHENIDLIPKEEFLKTAPEDIRNSTSEHEITMARLQHELSMRQELAQRLETSVSRKRDLINDIETKEAVLSKIQPTLNNILESAQPLYSHLGMTLQRSQPEHLDAQFLCRPLYVIYVEACAFQEVYPDMIESVAIEGDVDEAKKVLDKITGADEESDSDNDELVTMKKKKRKTRTTSKSANQEEQNQLKAFLKPFPLSVNIAMKTATEKGFPVRFSYIMSLKVVCSKLEVHIADVDSILDGLFSGDNGSQSPNPTTRYLLAKNGVENLERALGVCRLGKPYQWTQWLCGLDFLSASVTPSAELSQKHFEQTLKLIRDRLSTRVVLNEQLGRLAEGIVDVEGRFPREVSSRLEKFKKITMEEAMMRIGFGAGTDALKAMMFKESIFFEAVITLDKRNLRALVSVPQLYPQEAPFWFFSFENATSLTSGELKDLEKTVNCYTGGEPSLLLSSQAKQALVSFEVMLNLDALKVIRKVNGKDRAKPFNYEPSVGIFTPV
;
A
#
# COMPACT_ATOMS: atom_id res chain seq x y z
N MET A 1 13.34 58.50 73.76
CA MET A 1 14.50 58.25 74.66
C MET A 1 15.54 57.42 73.91
N PRO A 2 16.86 57.51 74.17
CA PRO A 2 17.60 58.33 75.16
C PRO A 2 18.59 59.33 74.50
N ILE A 3 18.75 60.56 75.00
CA ILE A 3 19.74 61.04 76.01
C ILE A 3 21.20 60.99 75.52
N THR A 4 21.85 62.17 75.45
CA THR A 4 23.12 62.56 76.11
C THR A 4 23.63 63.87 75.49
N LYS A 5 24.27 64.84 76.14
CA LYS A 5 24.43 65.29 77.54
C LYS A 5 25.12 66.65 77.40
N LYS A 6 24.59 67.70 78.05
CA LYS A 6 25.33 68.96 78.31
C LYS A 6 26.52 68.64 79.22
N SER A 7 27.68 69.27 79.00
CA SER A 7 28.68 69.48 80.04
C SER A 7 29.09 70.95 80.08
N VAL A 8 28.59 71.60 81.13
CA VAL A 8 29.06 72.87 81.66
C VAL A 8 30.36 72.59 82.41
N ARG A 9 31.40 73.42 82.21
CA ARG A 9 32.45 73.59 83.22
C ARG A 9 32.55 75.07 83.59
N LEU A 10 31.98 75.35 84.76
CA LEU A 10 32.31 76.50 85.61
C LEU A 10 33.74 76.34 86.12
N ALA A 11 34.54 77.38 86.00
CA ALA A 11 35.65 77.64 86.91
C ALA A 11 35.37 78.99 87.56
N ARG A 12 35.12 78.96 88.87
CA ARG A 12 34.88 80.11 89.73
C ARG A 12 36.16 80.32 90.53
N THR A 13 36.70 81.52 90.53
CA THR A 13 37.70 81.93 91.53
C THR A 13 37.34 83.33 91.99
N ILE A 14 37.12 83.45 93.29
CA ILE A 14 36.67 84.64 94.01
C ILE A 14 37.93 85.34 94.53
N THR A 15 38.08 86.64 94.28
CA THR A 15 38.81 87.54 95.18
C THR A 15 38.31 88.98 95.05
N ALA A 16 37.75 89.45 96.16
CA ALA A 16 37.74 90.78 96.76
C ALA A 16 37.73 92.05 95.87
N VAL A 17 36.71 92.88 96.14
CA VAL A 17 36.52 94.25 95.67
C VAL A 17 37.60 95.19 96.21
N ALA A 18 38.22 95.97 95.32
CA ALA A 18 38.84 97.26 95.60
C ALA A 18 38.24 98.30 94.61
N PRO A 19 38.00 99.56 95.02
CA PRO A 19 37.32 100.54 94.18
C PRO A 19 38.34 101.24 93.27
N GLU A 20 38.24 101.04 91.96
CA GLU A 20 39.06 101.80 90.99
C GLU A 20 38.16 102.47 89.94
N VAL A 21 37.98 103.77 90.18
CA VAL A 21 37.81 104.87 89.22
C VAL A 21 37.22 104.49 87.86
N ALA A 22 35.96 104.87 87.63
CA ALA A 22 35.31 104.83 86.33
C ALA A 22 36.16 105.58 85.27
N ALA A 23 36.82 104.82 84.40
CA ALA A 23 37.40 105.34 83.17
C ALA A 23 36.26 105.79 82.22
N PRO A 24 36.38 106.93 81.54
CA PRO A 24 35.33 107.40 80.62
C PRO A 24 35.12 106.36 79.50
N PRO A 25 33.89 106.20 78.97
CA PRO A 25 33.60 105.22 77.93
C PRO A 25 34.49 105.48 76.72
N ALA A 26 35.26 104.47 76.30
CA ALA A 26 36.04 104.51 75.07
C ALA A 26 35.05 104.55 73.90
N VAL A 27 34.77 105.76 73.40
CA VAL A 27 33.98 105.96 72.18
C VAL A 27 34.72 105.23 71.06
N ASP A 28 34.16 104.14 70.53
CA ASP A 28 34.68 103.53 69.34
C ASP A 28 34.39 104.48 68.17
N TYR A 29 35.41 105.27 67.84
CA TYR A 29 35.33 106.29 66.79
C TYR A 29 34.97 105.67 65.45
N TRP A 30 35.20 104.38 65.23
CA TRP A 30 34.90 103.71 63.98
C TRP A 30 33.40 103.47 63.79
N ASP A 31 32.71 103.00 64.83
CA ASP A 31 31.26 102.80 64.81
C ASP A 31 30.49 104.12 64.83
N ALA A 32 30.99 105.10 65.59
CA ALA A 32 30.43 106.44 65.60
C ALA A 32 30.57 107.14 64.23
N GLU A 33 31.71 107.00 63.56
CA GLU A 33 31.90 107.51 62.19
C GLU A 33 31.09 106.72 61.17
N ALA A 34 30.91 105.40 61.34
CA ALA A 34 30.06 104.59 60.46
C ALA A 34 28.57 105.00 60.54
N ALA A 35 28.05 105.23 61.75
CA ALA A 35 26.69 105.74 61.97
C ALA A 35 26.52 107.15 61.40
N GLN A 36 27.49 108.04 61.67
CA GLN A 36 27.51 109.40 61.12
C GLN A 36 27.55 109.39 59.58
N ALA A 37 28.24 108.43 58.97
CA ALA A 37 28.34 108.29 57.53
C ALA A 37 27.02 107.84 56.87
N GLN A 38 26.15 107.15 57.62
CA GLN A 38 24.81 106.77 57.17
C GLN A 38 23.81 107.94 57.25
N GLU A 39 23.93 108.80 58.27
CA GLU A 39 23.04 109.96 58.47
C GLU A 39 23.30 111.11 57.49
N LEU A 40 24.57 111.41 57.16
CA LEU A 40 24.89 112.48 56.20
C LEU A 40 24.68 112.02 54.76
N ARG A 41 24.06 112.86 53.93
CA ARG A 41 23.93 112.61 52.49
C ARG A 41 25.26 112.81 51.76
N ALA A 42 25.52 112.00 50.72
CA ALA A 42 26.77 112.03 49.97
C ALA A 42 26.98 113.38 49.28
N SER A 43 25.89 113.97 48.77
CA SER A 43 25.87 115.31 48.20
C SER A 43 26.34 116.38 49.18
N ASP A 44 25.96 116.25 50.45
CA ASP A 44 26.20 117.26 51.47
C ASP A 44 27.61 117.12 52.05
N ASN A 45 28.12 115.88 52.16
CA ASN A 45 29.53 115.59 52.40
C ASN A 45 30.42 116.18 51.31
N PHE A 46 30.06 115.98 50.05
CA PHE A 46 30.84 116.50 48.91
C PHE A 46 30.88 118.04 48.90
N LYS A 47 29.75 118.71 49.16
CA LYS A 47 29.69 120.17 49.29
C LYS A 47 30.58 120.67 50.42
N LYS A 48 30.45 120.10 51.63
CA LYS A 48 31.31 120.45 52.79
C LYS A 48 32.78 120.19 52.53
N PHE A 49 33.11 119.12 51.81
CA PHE A 49 34.49 118.82 51.41
C PHE A 49 35.04 119.89 50.48
N SER A 50 34.28 120.29 49.46
CA SER A 50 34.62 121.38 48.54
C SER A 50 34.83 122.71 49.27
N ASP A 51 33.91 123.06 50.18
CA ASP A 51 33.97 124.31 50.97
C ASP A 51 35.22 124.34 51.86
N LEU A 52 35.52 123.24 52.56
CA LEU A 52 36.72 123.13 53.39
C LEU A 52 38.02 123.15 52.56
N CYS A 53 38.02 122.60 51.34
CA CYS A 53 39.15 122.71 50.43
C CYS A 53 39.37 124.17 49.99
N GLN A 54 38.30 124.91 49.75
CA GLN A 54 38.37 126.32 49.41
C GLN A 54 38.89 127.16 50.58
N GLN A 55 38.36 126.94 51.78
CA GLN A 55 38.83 127.58 53.01
C GLN A 55 40.31 127.30 53.31
N LEU A 56 40.78 126.07 53.06
CA LEU A 56 42.19 125.71 53.22
C LEU A 56 43.07 126.45 52.21
N LYS A 57 42.64 126.54 50.94
CA LYS A 57 43.36 127.29 49.90
C LYS A 57 43.47 128.78 50.26
N ASP A 58 42.39 129.38 50.73
CA ASP A 58 42.35 130.81 51.07
C ASP A 58 43.22 131.10 52.31
N SER A 59 43.17 130.24 53.33
CA SER A 59 44.03 130.34 54.53
C SER A 59 45.52 130.17 54.19
N LEU A 60 45.87 129.26 53.26
CA LEU A 60 47.24 129.07 52.79
C LEU A 60 47.75 130.28 51.98
N ARG A 61 46.89 130.90 51.15
CA ARG A 61 47.21 132.14 50.44
C ARG A 61 47.47 133.29 51.40
N GLU A 62 46.65 133.40 52.45
CA GLU A 62 46.82 134.42 53.47
C GLU A 62 48.13 134.24 54.27
N ILE A 63 48.51 133.00 54.60
CA ILE A 63 49.81 132.67 55.20
C ILE A 63 50.97 133.10 54.28
N ASP A 64 50.89 132.85 52.97
CA ASP A 64 51.93 133.23 52.01
C ASP A 64 52.07 134.76 51.90
N GLN A 65 50.95 135.48 51.86
CA GLN A 65 50.94 136.94 51.81
C GLN A 65 51.53 137.58 53.08
N ARG A 66 51.18 137.06 54.26
CA ARG A 66 51.69 137.57 55.54
C ARG A 66 53.18 137.25 55.74
N LYS A 67 53.65 136.09 55.28
CA LYS A 67 55.08 135.76 55.25
C LYS A 67 55.91 136.73 54.38
N LYS A 68 55.37 137.20 53.25
CA LYS A 68 56.04 138.14 52.35
C LYS A 68 56.16 139.56 52.92
N LYS A 69 55.29 139.96 53.86
CA LYS A 69 55.27 141.29 54.49
C LYS A 69 56.14 141.43 55.75
N GLY A 70 56.73 140.34 56.25
CA GLY A 70 57.64 140.36 57.40
C GLY A 70 56.98 140.54 58.78
N GLU A 71 55.67 140.25 58.90
CA GLU A 71 54.90 140.42 60.14
C GLU A 71 55.07 139.25 61.14
N ASN A 72 54.77 139.55 62.42
CA ASN A 72 54.99 138.72 63.62
C ASN A 72 54.57 137.23 63.50
N GLY A 73 55.40 136.35 64.05
CA GLY A 73 55.23 134.89 63.94
C GLY A 73 54.00 134.27 64.62
N ALA A 74 53.31 134.98 65.53
CA ALA A 74 52.19 134.43 66.31
C ALA A 74 50.91 134.22 65.48
N GLU A 75 50.49 135.20 64.67
CA GLU A 75 49.28 135.11 63.83
C GLU A 75 49.45 134.08 62.70
N ILE A 76 50.68 133.93 62.19
CA ILE A 76 51.03 132.90 61.22
C ILE A 76 50.88 131.49 61.83
N GLN A 77 51.14 131.33 63.13
CA GLN A 77 50.94 130.04 63.81
C GLN A 77 49.44 129.74 64.00
N GLU A 78 48.62 130.74 64.30
CA GLU A 78 47.17 130.56 64.43
C GLU A 78 46.52 130.14 63.08
N LEU A 79 46.91 130.78 61.98
CA LEU A 79 46.46 130.37 60.63
C LEU A 79 46.92 128.96 60.25
N LYS A 80 48.13 128.55 60.67
CA LYS A 80 48.61 127.17 60.49
C LYS A 80 47.78 126.18 61.30
N VAL A 81 47.43 126.51 62.55
CA VAL A 81 46.55 125.67 63.39
C VAL A 81 45.17 125.54 62.74
N ARG A 82 44.62 126.63 62.18
CA ARG A 82 43.36 126.60 61.41
C ARG A 82 43.46 125.72 60.16
N CYS A 83 44.53 125.83 59.38
CA CYS A 83 44.77 124.97 58.22
C CYS A 83 44.84 123.49 58.61
N LEU A 84 45.54 123.17 59.69
CA LEU A 84 45.64 121.81 60.22
C LEU A 84 44.25 121.29 60.67
N ALA A 85 43.44 122.12 61.33
CA ALA A 85 42.07 121.76 61.69
C ALA A 85 41.18 121.48 60.47
N THR A 86 41.27 122.31 59.41
CA THR A 86 40.58 122.08 58.14
C THR A 86 41.04 120.79 57.46
N MET A 87 42.33 120.47 57.47
CA MET A 87 42.85 119.19 56.96
C MET A 87 42.34 117.99 57.75
N VAL A 88 42.22 118.10 59.07
CA VAL A 88 41.64 117.05 59.92
C VAL A 88 40.16 116.82 59.56
N ALA A 89 39.39 117.89 59.34
CA ALA A 89 38.00 117.80 58.89
C ALA A 89 37.87 117.15 57.50
N LEU A 90 38.75 117.46 56.55
CA LEU A 90 38.79 116.82 55.22
C LEU A 90 39.15 115.33 55.30
N ARG A 91 40.08 114.96 56.20
CA ARG A 91 40.40 113.55 56.47
C ARG A 91 39.22 112.82 57.10
N LYS A 92 38.43 113.48 57.96
CA LYS A 92 37.21 112.92 58.53
C LYS A 92 36.15 112.67 57.45
N LEU A 93 35.87 113.64 56.57
CA LEU A 93 34.92 113.47 55.46
C LEU A 93 35.33 112.32 54.52
N ASN A 94 36.62 112.19 54.20
CA ASN A 94 37.13 111.05 53.42
C ASN A 94 36.87 109.70 54.10
N ARG A 95 37.06 109.61 55.42
CA ARG A 95 36.76 108.39 56.18
C ARG A 95 35.28 108.05 56.09
N LEU A 96 34.39 109.02 56.30
CA LEU A 96 32.94 108.82 56.18
C LEU A 96 32.55 108.27 54.79
N ASP A 97 33.10 108.82 53.72
CA ASP A 97 32.82 108.30 52.37
C ASP A 97 33.36 106.88 52.15
N LYS A 98 34.51 106.53 52.73
CA LYS A 98 35.03 105.15 52.70
C LYS A 98 34.14 104.19 53.49
N HIS A 99 33.59 104.60 54.63
CA HIS A 99 32.62 103.82 55.39
C HIS A 99 31.36 103.52 54.56
N ARG A 100 30.83 104.51 53.83
CA ARG A 100 29.66 104.32 52.95
C ARG A 100 29.94 103.38 51.79
N LEU A 101 31.10 103.54 51.16
CA LEU A 101 31.52 102.67 50.07
C LEU A 101 31.65 101.22 50.55
N LYS A 102 32.19 101.02 51.75
CA LYS A 102 32.28 99.70 52.37
C LYS A 102 30.90 99.12 52.65
N ALA A 103 30.01 99.87 53.30
CA ALA A 103 28.65 99.41 53.62
C ALA A 103 27.84 99.03 52.37
N THR A 104 27.89 99.84 51.31
CA THR A 104 27.21 99.53 50.04
C THR A 104 27.81 98.31 49.35
N ARG A 105 29.14 98.17 49.35
CA ARG A 105 29.82 97.00 48.80
C ARG A 105 29.46 95.72 49.55
N ASP A 106 29.40 95.78 50.87
CA ASP A 106 29.05 94.64 51.72
C ASP A 106 27.58 94.24 51.51
N ALA A 107 26.64 95.20 51.42
CA ALA A 107 25.23 94.92 51.12
C ALA A 107 25.00 94.33 49.72
N VAL A 108 25.74 94.80 48.70
CA VAL A 108 25.69 94.22 47.35
C VAL A 108 26.27 92.80 47.36
N LYS A 109 27.36 92.58 48.09
CA LYS A 109 27.99 91.26 48.23
C LYS A 109 27.05 90.27 48.92
N GLU A 110 26.37 90.68 49.97
CA GLU A 110 25.39 89.84 50.70
C GLU A 110 24.21 89.47 49.80
N ASN A 111 23.61 90.45 49.11
CA ASN A 111 22.51 90.18 48.18
C ASN A 111 22.92 89.28 47.03
N ARG A 112 24.12 89.49 46.46
CA ARG A 112 24.68 88.62 45.44
C ARG A 112 24.83 87.19 45.96
N SER A 113 25.42 87.02 47.16
CA SER A 113 25.57 85.70 47.78
C SER A 113 24.22 85.00 47.99
N ARG A 114 23.17 85.75 48.34
CA ARG A 114 21.81 85.20 48.49
C ARG A 114 21.21 84.76 47.16
N VAL A 115 21.39 85.57 46.10
CA VAL A 115 20.95 85.24 44.74
C VAL A 115 21.69 84.01 44.21
N ASP A 116 23.00 83.94 44.40
CA ASP A 116 23.82 82.79 44.00
C ASP A 116 23.35 81.51 44.72
N GLY A 117 23.01 81.60 46.02
CA GLY A 117 22.45 80.48 46.79
C GLY A 117 21.09 80.00 46.26
N LEU A 118 20.18 80.91 45.93
CA LEU A 118 18.87 80.56 45.33
C LEU A 118 19.02 80.01 43.92
N HIS A 119 19.96 80.54 43.14
CA HIS A 119 20.24 80.05 41.79
C HIS A 119 20.77 78.61 41.82
N LEU A 120 21.64 78.29 42.78
CA LEU A 120 22.12 76.92 42.99
C LEU A 120 20.98 75.96 43.34
N GLN A 121 20.05 76.37 44.21
CA GLN A 121 18.87 75.56 44.54
C GLN A 121 17.98 75.31 43.31
N LEU A 122 17.75 76.34 42.49
CA LEU A 122 16.99 76.20 41.25
C LEU A 122 17.69 75.25 40.28
N GLN A 123 19.02 75.35 40.14
CA GLN A 123 19.79 74.47 39.26
C GLN A 123 19.73 73.02 39.72
N ASN A 124 19.79 72.77 41.03
CA ASN A 124 19.62 71.42 41.59
C ASN A 124 18.23 70.83 41.26
N LEU A 125 17.16 71.61 41.45
CA LEU A 125 15.80 71.17 41.12
C LEU A 125 15.59 70.96 39.62
N ALA A 126 16.17 71.81 38.78
CA ALA A 126 16.10 71.66 37.34
C ALA A 126 16.83 70.38 36.88
N TYR A 127 17.96 70.06 37.50
CA TYR A 127 18.66 68.80 37.26
C TYR A 127 17.83 67.59 37.69
N GLU A 128 17.23 67.63 38.89
CA GLU A 128 16.37 66.55 39.39
C GLU A 128 15.16 66.33 38.48
N ALA A 129 14.48 67.40 38.06
CA ALA A 129 13.36 67.31 37.13
C ALA A 129 13.79 66.77 35.75
N GLY A 130 14.97 67.16 35.26
CA GLY A 130 15.54 66.63 34.03
C GLY A 130 15.91 65.14 34.14
N HIS A 131 16.46 64.74 35.29
CA HIS A 131 16.79 63.34 35.57
C HIS A 131 15.53 62.48 35.64
N LEU A 132 14.52 62.91 36.40
CA LEU A 132 13.24 62.22 36.52
C LEU A 132 12.52 62.10 35.17
N ARG A 133 12.52 63.15 34.34
CA ARG A 133 11.97 63.04 32.98
C ARG A 133 12.73 62.02 32.15
N SER A 134 14.06 62.06 32.19
CA SER A 134 14.88 61.08 31.46
C SER A 134 14.62 59.66 31.96
N GLU A 135 14.31 59.47 33.24
CA GLU A 135 13.98 58.17 33.83
C GLU A 135 12.57 57.71 33.41
N VAL A 136 11.59 58.60 33.40
CA VAL A 136 10.26 58.33 32.85
C VAL A 136 10.33 57.96 31.37
N ASP A 137 11.09 58.71 30.57
CA ASP A 137 11.27 58.42 29.15
C ASP A 137 11.92 57.04 28.96
N LYS A 138 12.95 56.70 29.74
CA LYS A 138 13.52 55.34 29.74
C LYS A 138 12.52 54.26 30.12
N CYS A 139 11.64 54.51 31.08
CA CYS A 139 10.59 53.57 31.47
C CYS A 139 9.51 53.42 30.39
N LEU A 140 9.18 54.48 29.66
CA LEU A 140 8.20 54.46 28.57
C LEU A 140 8.78 53.85 27.27
N GLU A 141 10.08 53.99 27.05
CA GLU A 141 10.80 53.34 25.95
C GLU A 141 10.99 51.84 26.18
N PHE A 142 10.64 51.32 27.36
CA PHE A 142 10.68 49.89 27.62
C PHE A 142 9.66 49.17 26.74
N LYS A 143 10.16 48.56 25.67
CA LYS A 143 9.40 47.64 24.84
C LYS A 143 9.60 46.23 25.35
N SER A 144 8.51 45.60 25.72
CA SER A 144 8.53 44.19 26.07
C SER A 144 8.76 43.33 24.84
N MET A 145 9.54 42.26 25.00
CA MET A 145 9.86 41.31 23.92
C MET A 145 8.62 40.70 23.26
N HIS A 146 7.48 40.61 23.97
CA HIS A 146 6.24 40.04 23.41
C HIS A 146 5.63 40.89 22.28
N GLU A 147 5.95 42.18 22.18
CA GLU A 147 5.45 43.06 21.10
C GLU A 147 6.06 42.73 19.73
N ASN A 148 7.24 42.09 19.73
CA ASN A 148 7.95 41.71 18.50
C ASN A 148 7.64 40.27 18.06
N ILE A 149 6.81 39.53 18.81
CA ILE A 149 6.51 38.13 18.53
C ILE A 149 5.16 38.03 17.82
N ASP A 150 5.16 37.43 16.64
CA ASP A 150 3.92 37.08 15.94
C ASP A 150 3.18 35.99 16.73
N LEU A 151 2.02 36.38 17.26
CA LEU A 151 1.13 35.56 18.06
C LEU A 151 -0.09 35.15 17.25
N ILE A 152 -0.61 33.94 17.47
CA ILE A 152 -1.88 33.47 16.88
C ILE A 152 -2.98 34.50 17.11
N PRO A 153 -3.73 34.97 16.09
CA PRO A 153 -4.78 35.97 16.23
C PRO A 153 -5.75 35.68 17.39
N LYS A 154 -6.26 36.74 18.05
CA LYS A 154 -7.16 36.63 19.22
C LYS A 154 -8.36 35.71 18.93
N GLU A 155 -8.89 35.76 17.70
CA GLU A 155 -10.04 34.97 17.25
C GLU A 155 -9.77 33.47 17.12
N GLU A 156 -8.56 33.09 16.70
CA GLU A 156 -8.15 31.69 16.58
C GLU A 156 -7.83 31.11 17.96
N PHE A 157 -7.14 31.89 18.81
CA PHE A 157 -6.86 31.51 20.19
C PHE A 157 -8.14 31.18 20.98
N LEU A 158 -9.19 31.99 20.85
CA LEU A 158 -10.47 31.74 21.54
C LEU A 158 -11.18 30.46 21.08
N LYS A 159 -10.83 29.93 19.90
CA LYS A 159 -11.39 28.68 19.35
C LYS A 159 -10.56 27.45 19.71
N THR A 160 -9.24 27.58 19.77
CA THR A 160 -8.32 26.46 20.00
C THR A 160 -7.90 26.26 21.44
N ALA A 161 -7.98 27.30 22.29
CA ALA A 161 -7.50 27.23 23.66
C ALA A 161 -8.45 26.42 24.57
N PRO A 162 -7.90 25.59 25.49
CA PRO A 162 -8.67 24.91 26.54
C PRO A 162 -9.52 25.87 27.38
N GLU A 163 -10.70 25.42 27.83
CA GLU A 163 -11.68 26.21 28.61
C GLU A 163 -11.08 26.82 29.89
N ASP A 164 -10.10 26.16 30.52
CA ASP A 164 -9.41 26.63 31.74
C ASP A 164 -8.65 27.96 31.56
N ILE A 165 -8.24 28.27 30.31
CA ILE A 165 -7.37 29.40 29.98
C ILE A 165 -8.20 30.59 29.42
N ARG A 166 -9.46 30.35 29.02
CA ARG A 166 -10.35 31.36 28.40
C ARG A 166 -11.00 32.34 29.39
N ASN A 167 -10.98 32.06 30.69
CA ASN A 167 -11.78 32.78 31.70
C ASN A 167 -11.11 34.01 32.33
N SER A 168 -10.10 34.60 31.69
CA SER A 168 -9.41 35.80 32.19
C SER A 168 -10.14 37.09 31.81
N THR A 169 -10.26 38.03 32.76
CA THR A 169 -11.09 39.24 32.61
C THR A 169 -10.28 40.47 32.16
N SER A 170 -8.95 40.43 32.29
CA SER A 170 -8.04 41.53 31.94
C SER A 170 -7.30 41.27 30.63
N GLU A 171 -7.11 42.30 29.80
CA GLU A 171 -6.39 42.19 28.51
C GLU A 171 -4.95 41.66 28.67
N HIS A 172 -4.29 42.01 29.78
CA HIS A 172 -2.95 41.51 30.10
C HIS A 172 -2.93 40.01 30.42
N GLU A 173 -3.92 39.52 31.16
CA GLU A 173 -4.04 38.09 31.50
C GLU A 173 -4.34 37.26 30.24
N ILE A 174 -5.16 37.79 29.33
CA ILE A 174 -5.44 37.17 28.03
C ILE A 174 -4.16 37.10 27.17
N THR A 175 -3.31 38.14 27.20
CA THR A 175 -2.02 38.11 26.47
C THR A 175 -1.03 37.12 27.08
N MET A 176 -0.97 37.01 28.40
CA MET A 176 -0.14 36.02 29.10
C MET A 176 -0.59 34.58 28.82
N ALA A 177 -1.90 34.34 28.86
CA ALA A 177 -2.51 33.07 28.50
C ALA A 177 -2.22 32.66 27.04
N ARG A 178 -2.28 33.62 26.11
CA ARG A 178 -1.89 33.42 24.71
C ARG A 178 -0.43 33.02 24.56
N LEU A 179 0.49 33.72 25.24
CA LEU A 179 1.92 33.41 25.21
C LEU A 179 2.22 32.00 25.76
N GLN A 180 1.58 31.61 26.85
CA GLN A 180 1.77 30.29 27.46
C GLN A 180 1.25 29.17 26.55
N HIS A 181 0.08 29.35 25.95
CA HIS A 181 -0.50 28.39 25.01
C HIS A 181 0.34 28.25 23.73
N GLU A 182 0.81 29.37 23.17
CA GLU A 182 1.71 29.36 22.02
C GLU A 182 3.02 28.62 22.34
N LEU A 183 3.58 28.85 23.53
CA LEU A 183 4.79 28.16 23.98
C LEU A 183 4.57 26.64 24.10
N SER A 184 3.47 26.20 24.71
CA SER A 184 3.17 24.76 24.81
C SER A 184 2.95 24.14 23.43
N MET A 185 2.24 24.83 22.54
CA MET A 185 2.03 24.40 21.16
C MET A 185 3.35 24.28 20.40
N ARG A 186 4.25 25.27 20.49
CA ARG A 186 5.55 25.25 19.83
C ARG A 186 6.46 24.16 20.39
N GLN A 187 6.42 23.90 21.70
CA GLN A 187 7.15 22.78 22.31
C GLN A 187 6.65 21.43 21.80
N GLU A 188 5.33 21.24 21.73
CA GLU A 188 4.74 20.00 21.21
C GLU A 188 5.08 19.81 19.72
N LEU A 189 4.97 20.87 18.91
CA LEU A 189 5.33 20.83 17.50
C LEU A 189 6.83 20.54 17.29
N ALA A 190 7.71 21.12 18.11
CA ALA A 190 9.14 20.83 18.07
C ALA A 190 9.42 19.35 18.40
N GLN A 191 8.74 18.79 19.41
CA GLN A 191 8.86 17.37 19.76
C GLN A 191 8.32 16.45 18.65
N ARG A 192 7.18 16.80 18.03
CA ARG A 192 6.64 16.08 16.86
C ARG A 192 7.57 16.14 15.65
N LEU A 193 8.22 17.29 15.42
CA LEU A 193 9.20 17.45 14.35
C LEU A 193 10.44 16.60 14.62
N GLU A 194 10.99 16.63 15.84
CA GLU A 194 12.15 15.82 16.23
C GLU A 194 11.88 14.32 16.07
N THR A 195 10.74 13.83 16.56
CA THR A 195 10.34 12.42 16.40
C THR A 195 10.14 12.04 14.94
N SER A 196 9.53 12.92 14.13
CA SER A 196 9.33 12.67 12.69
C SER A 196 10.66 12.65 11.92
N VAL A 197 11.60 13.55 12.27
CA VAL A 197 12.94 13.58 11.68
C VAL A 197 13.74 12.32 12.06
N SER A 198 13.62 11.85 13.31
CA SER A 198 14.24 10.58 13.72
C SER A 198 13.68 9.41 12.93
N ARG A 199 12.34 9.27 12.83
CA ARG A 199 11.71 8.20 12.05
C ARG A 199 12.11 8.24 10.58
N LYS A 200 12.19 9.44 9.99
CA LYS A 200 12.67 9.61 8.61
C LYS A 200 14.11 9.09 8.46
N ARG A 201 14.99 9.40 9.41
CA ARG A 201 16.38 8.91 9.42
C ARG A 201 16.44 7.39 9.54
N ASP A 202 15.64 6.81 10.43
CA ASP A 202 15.60 5.36 10.64
C ASP A 202 15.11 4.64 9.38
N LEU A 203 14.06 5.14 8.74
CA LEU A 203 13.55 4.61 7.48
C LEU A 203 14.58 4.70 6.33
N ILE A 204 15.32 5.80 6.24
CA ILE A 204 16.39 5.94 5.24
C ILE A 204 17.48 4.89 5.47
N ASN A 205 17.91 4.70 6.72
CA ASN A 205 18.90 3.67 7.05
C ASN A 205 18.38 2.25 6.74
N ASP A 206 17.11 1.97 7.02
CA ASP A 206 16.48 0.68 6.71
C ASP A 206 16.39 0.42 5.20
N ILE A 207 16.10 1.45 4.40
CA ILE A 207 16.09 1.36 2.94
C ILE A 207 17.51 1.11 2.44
N GLU A 208 18.49 1.89 2.87
CA GLU A 208 19.89 1.75 2.45
C GLU A 208 20.45 0.36 2.82
N THR A 209 20.13 -0.17 4.00
CA THR A 209 20.55 -1.52 4.40
C THR A 209 19.90 -2.60 3.54
N LYS A 210 18.60 -2.49 3.23
CA LYS A 210 17.90 -3.43 2.34
C LYS A 210 18.43 -3.35 0.91
N GLU A 211 18.66 -2.16 0.37
CA GLU A 211 19.26 -1.96 -0.96
C GLU A 211 20.68 -2.52 -1.01
N ALA A 212 21.49 -2.34 0.04
CA ALA A 212 22.81 -2.92 0.16
C ALA A 212 22.77 -4.45 0.21
N VAL A 213 21.75 -5.05 0.82
CA VAL A 213 21.54 -6.51 0.81
C VAL A 213 21.13 -6.98 -0.58
N LEU A 214 20.14 -6.33 -1.21
CA LEU A 214 19.65 -6.69 -2.56
C LEU A 214 20.75 -6.59 -3.62
N SER A 215 21.54 -5.51 -3.58
CA SER A 215 22.68 -5.33 -4.49
C SER A 215 23.79 -6.37 -4.28
N LYS A 216 23.93 -6.93 -3.08
CA LYS A 216 24.87 -8.02 -2.78
C LYS A 216 24.34 -9.40 -3.16
N ILE A 217 23.03 -9.63 -3.18
CA ILE A 217 22.42 -10.93 -3.49
C ILE A 217 22.74 -11.36 -4.93
N GLN A 218 22.56 -10.49 -5.92
CA GLN A 218 22.82 -10.83 -7.32
C GLN A 218 24.27 -11.33 -7.58
N PRO A 219 25.33 -10.62 -7.14
CA PRO A 219 26.70 -11.09 -7.33
C PRO A 219 27.02 -12.33 -6.48
N THR A 220 26.45 -12.48 -5.27
CA THR A 220 26.66 -13.73 -4.48
C THR A 220 26.01 -14.93 -5.17
N LEU A 221 24.81 -14.79 -5.73
CA LEU A 221 24.17 -15.86 -6.51
C LEU A 221 24.96 -16.22 -7.76
N ASN A 222 25.48 -15.22 -8.48
CA ASN A 222 26.35 -15.46 -9.64
C ASN A 222 27.63 -16.20 -9.24
N ASN A 223 28.29 -15.80 -8.15
CA ASN A 223 29.48 -16.49 -7.64
C ASN A 223 29.19 -17.95 -7.26
N ILE A 224 28.03 -18.22 -6.65
CA ILE A 224 27.59 -19.59 -6.33
C ILE A 224 27.37 -20.38 -7.62
N LEU A 225 26.74 -19.78 -8.62
CA LEU A 225 26.47 -20.43 -9.91
C LEU A 225 27.77 -20.76 -10.64
N GLU A 226 28.71 -19.82 -10.74
CA GLU A 226 30.05 -20.03 -11.33
C GLU A 226 30.84 -21.10 -10.57
N SER A 227 30.79 -21.08 -9.23
CA SER A 227 31.48 -22.07 -8.39
C SER A 227 30.89 -23.49 -8.52
N ALA A 228 29.57 -23.58 -8.73
CA ALA A 228 28.88 -24.86 -8.89
C ALA A 228 28.96 -25.40 -10.32
N GLN A 229 29.15 -24.55 -11.33
CA GLN A 229 29.25 -24.92 -12.75
C GLN A 229 30.22 -26.09 -13.05
N PRO A 230 31.45 -26.16 -12.51
CA PRO A 230 32.33 -27.31 -12.73
C PRO A 230 31.76 -28.62 -12.14
N LEU A 231 31.07 -28.56 -11.00
CA LEU A 231 30.43 -29.73 -10.39
C LEU A 231 29.28 -30.26 -11.28
N TYR A 232 28.44 -29.35 -11.79
CA TYR A 232 27.38 -29.68 -12.75
C TYR A 232 27.94 -30.37 -14.00
N SER A 233 29.03 -29.84 -14.57
CA SER A 233 29.68 -30.45 -15.74
C SER A 233 30.25 -31.85 -15.48
N HIS A 234 30.78 -32.11 -14.28
CA HIS A 234 31.31 -33.42 -13.91
C HIS A 234 30.21 -34.45 -13.61
N LEU A 235 29.07 -34.01 -13.07
CA LEU A 235 27.90 -34.86 -12.80
C LEU A 235 27.03 -35.07 -14.04
N GLY A 236 27.34 -34.43 -15.18
CA GLY A 236 26.51 -34.46 -16.39
C GLY A 236 25.14 -33.79 -16.22
N MET A 237 24.99 -32.95 -15.20
CA MET A 237 23.76 -32.21 -14.91
C MET A 237 23.84 -30.83 -15.55
N THR A 238 22.89 -30.47 -16.42
CA THR A 238 22.81 -29.11 -16.95
C THR A 238 22.06 -28.20 -15.99
N LEU A 239 22.56 -26.98 -15.75
CA LEU A 239 21.84 -25.99 -14.97
C LEU A 239 20.54 -25.61 -15.71
N GLN A 240 19.38 -26.14 -15.28
CA GLN A 240 18.09 -25.97 -15.94
C GLN A 240 17.83 -24.51 -16.34
N ARG A 241 18.10 -23.54 -15.46
CA ARG A 241 17.88 -22.10 -15.72
C ARG A 241 18.60 -21.52 -16.95
N SER A 242 19.65 -22.17 -17.47
CA SER A 242 20.41 -21.71 -18.63
C SER A 242 19.83 -22.15 -19.98
N GLN A 243 18.84 -23.05 -19.99
CA GLN A 243 18.17 -23.41 -21.24
C GLN A 243 17.22 -22.28 -21.64
N PRO A 244 17.20 -21.87 -22.91
CA PRO A 244 16.34 -20.79 -23.39
C PRO A 244 14.85 -21.05 -23.11
N GLU A 245 14.45 -22.33 -23.07
CA GLU A 245 13.10 -22.81 -22.79
C GLU A 245 12.60 -22.42 -21.39
N HIS A 246 13.50 -22.25 -20.41
CA HIS A 246 13.17 -21.84 -19.05
C HIS A 246 13.18 -20.31 -18.84
N LEU A 247 13.66 -19.52 -19.81
CA LEU A 247 13.60 -18.06 -19.74
C LEU A 247 12.15 -17.57 -19.81
N ASP A 248 11.36 -18.18 -20.69
CA ASP A 248 9.95 -17.85 -20.87
C ASP A 248 9.08 -18.28 -19.68
N ALA A 249 9.53 -19.28 -18.92
CA ALA A 249 8.85 -19.75 -17.70
C ALA A 249 8.75 -18.67 -16.61
N GLN A 250 9.63 -17.66 -16.62
CA GLN A 250 9.57 -16.53 -15.68
C GLN A 250 8.31 -15.67 -15.85
N PHE A 251 7.71 -15.70 -17.04
CA PHE A 251 6.51 -14.92 -17.36
C PHE A 251 5.22 -15.74 -17.26
N LEU A 252 5.28 -17.00 -16.82
CA LEU A 252 4.11 -17.82 -16.56
C LEU A 252 3.38 -17.36 -15.29
N CYS A 253 2.06 -17.42 -15.30
CA CYS A 253 1.29 -17.25 -14.07
C CYS A 253 1.54 -18.42 -13.10
N ARG A 254 1.35 -18.18 -11.80
CA ARG A 254 1.72 -19.16 -10.75
C ARG A 254 1.16 -20.58 -10.99
N PRO A 255 -0.13 -20.79 -11.34
CA PRO A 255 -0.65 -22.14 -11.62
C PRO A 255 0.03 -22.82 -12.82
N LEU A 256 0.30 -22.07 -13.90
CA LEU A 256 0.97 -22.61 -15.09
C LEU A 256 2.47 -22.87 -14.85
N TYR A 257 3.11 -22.09 -13.99
CA TYR A 257 4.48 -22.33 -13.57
C TYR A 257 4.61 -23.65 -12.78
N VAL A 258 3.68 -23.93 -11.87
CA VAL A 258 3.69 -25.17 -11.07
C VAL A 258 3.59 -26.39 -11.98
N ILE A 259 2.60 -26.43 -12.89
CA ILE A 259 2.46 -27.57 -13.81
C ILE A 259 3.67 -27.70 -14.75
N TYR A 260 4.27 -26.60 -15.19
CA TYR A 260 5.46 -26.62 -16.04
C TYR A 260 6.67 -27.24 -15.32
N VAL A 261 6.96 -26.83 -14.09
CA VAL A 261 8.07 -27.37 -13.30
C VAL A 261 7.87 -28.86 -13.01
N GLU A 262 6.66 -29.25 -12.60
CA GLU A 262 6.34 -30.66 -12.32
C GLU A 262 6.38 -31.51 -13.60
N ALA A 263 5.94 -30.98 -14.75
CA ALA A 263 6.04 -31.66 -16.04
C ALA A 263 7.49 -31.86 -16.49
N CYS A 264 8.34 -30.84 -16.34
CA CYS A 264 9.77 -30.95 -16.64
C CYS A 264 10.44 -32.00 -15.74
N ALA A 265 10.18 -31.96 -14.43
CA ALA A 265 10.70 -32.94 -13.48
C ALA A 265 10.25 -34.37 -13.83
N PHE A 266 8.98 -34.54 -14.24
CA PHE A 266 8.47 -35.85 -14.63
C PHE A 266 9.04 -36.35 -15.96
N GLN A 267 9.28 -35.46 -16.93
CA GLN A 267 9.90 -35.79 -18.21
C GLN A 267 11.34 -36.29 -18.03
N GLU A 268 12.11 -35.70 -17.11
CA GLU A 268 13.47 -36.15 -16.79
C GLU A 268 13.50 -37.58 -16.24
N VAL A 269 12.51 -37.95 -15.43
CA VAL A 269 12.43 -39.30 -14.83
C VAL A 269 11.83 -40.32 -15.82
N TYR A 270 10.87 -39.91 -16.64
CA TYR A 270 10.11 -40.80 -17.53
C TYR A 270 10.06 -40.28 -18.98
N PRO A 271 11.20 -40.29 -19.71
CA PRO A 271 11.28 -39.81 -21.09
C PRO A 271 10.45 -40.64 -22.08
N ASP A 272 10.08 -41.87 -21.71
CA ASP A 272 9.21 -42.72 -22.52
C ASP A 272 7.71 -42.37 -22.43
N MET A 273 7.32 -41.52 -21.46
CA MET A 273 5.92 -41.12 -21.24
C MET A 273 5.60 -39.73 -21.78
N ILE A 274 6.50 -38.77 -21.58
CA ILE A 274 6.37 -37.39 -22.10
C ILE A 274 7.39 -37.19 -23.21
N GLU A 275 6.92 -36.83 -24.40
CA GLU A 275 7.77 -36.51 -25.56
C GLU A 275 8.40 -35.12 -25.42
N SER A 276 7.60 -34.10 -25.10
CA SER A 276 8.07 -32.73 -24.94
C SER A 276 7.14 -31.89 -24.06
N VAL A 277 7.71 -30.94 -23.33
CA VAL A 277 6.99 -29.87 -22.62
C VAL A 277 7.36 -28.54 -23.26
N ALA A 278 6.38 -27.77 -23.72
CA ALA A 278 6.60 -26.50 -24.41
C ALA A 278 5.72 -25.38 -23.84
N ILE A 279 6.24 -24.16 -23.83
CA ILE A 279 5.48 -22.95 -23.51
C ILE A 279 5.08 -22.30 -24.84
N GLU A 280 3.78 -22.12 -25.07
CA GLU A 280 3.23 -21.48 -26.27
C GLU A 280 2.48 -20.20 -25.92
N GLY A 281 2.76 -19.12 -26.65
CA GLY A 281 2.01 -17.87 -26.54
C GLY A 281 2.84 -16.62 -26.81
N ASP A 282 2.29 -15.46 -26.44
CA ASP A 282 2.97 -14.16 -26.55
C ASP A 282 3.60 -13.75 -25.22
N VAL A 283 4.93 -13.75 -25.18
CA VAL A 283 5.74 -13.42 -24.00
C VAL A 283 5.65 -11.93 -23.63
N ASP A 284 5.52 -11.04 -24.60
CA ASP A 284 5.50 -9.60 -24.35
C ASP A 284 4.12 -9.12 -23.86
N GLU A 285 3.05 -9.78 -24.29
CA GLU A 285 1.72 -9.58 -23.69
C GLU A 285 1.67 -10.13 -22.25
N ALA A 286 2.28 -11.28 -21.99
CA ALA A 286 2.34 -11.86 -20.65
C ALA A 286 3.08 -10.98 -19.63
N LYS A 287 4.22 -10.39 -20.02
CA LYS A 287 4.95 -9.40 -19.21
C LYS A 287 4.05 -8.24 -18.79
N LYS A 288 3.36 -7.63 -19.76
CA LYS A 288 2.46 -6.49 -19.49
C LYS A 288 1.31 -6.86 -18.58
N VAL A 289 0.79 -8.09 -18.66
CA VAL A 289 -0.26 -8.57 -17.76
C VAL A 289 0.28 -8.79 -16.36
N LEU A 290 1.50 -9.35 -16.23
CA LEU A 290 2.14 -9.59 -14.93
C LEU A 290 2.51 -8.27 -14.23
N ASP A 291 3.09 -7.32 -14.95
CA ASP A 291 3.45 -5.99 -14.42
C ASP A 291 2.23 -5.23 -13.89
N LYS A 292 1.08 -5.37 -14.57
CA LYS A 292 -0.19 -4.79 -14.11
C LYS A 292 -0.72 -5.44 -12.84
N ILE A 293 -0.47 -6.74 -12.65
CA ILE A 293 -0.89 -7.47 -11.45
C ILE A 293 0.03 -7.08 -10.28
N THR A 294 1.34 -6.98 -10.49
CA THR A 294 2.30 -6.62 -9.43
C THR A 294 2.27 -5.13 -9.08
N GLY A 295 2.00 -4.26 -10.05
CA GLY A 295 1.88 -2.80 -9.82
C GLY A 295 0.56 -2.37 -9.15
N ALA A 296 -0.44 -3.25 -9.07
CA ALA A 296 -1.71 -2.95 -8.42
C ALA A 296 -1.64 -3.07 -6.88
N ASP A 297 -0.59 -3.68 -6.32
CA ASP A 297 -0.44 -3.86 -4.87
C ASP A 297 0.20 -2.64 -4.17
N GLU A 298 0.75 -1.66 -4.91
CA GLU A 298 1.34 -0.43 -4.33
C GLU A 298 0.38 0.77 -4.30
N GLU A 299 -0.77 0.71 -4.98
CA GLU A 299 -1.84 1.70 -4.89
C GLU A 299 -3.18 1.05 -4.54
N SER A 300 -3.34 0.61 -3.29
CA SER A 300 -4.65 0.21 -2.75
C SER A 300 -4.93 0.91 -1.42
N ASP A 301 -5.00 2.23 -1.48
CA ASP A 301 -5.84 3.03 -0.58
C ASP A 301 -6.46 4.20 -1.36
N SER A 302 -7.27 3.86 -2.36
CA SER A 302 -8.28 4.76 -2.92
C SER A 302 -9.35 3.91 -3.59
N ASP A 303 -10.57 4.00 -3.07
CA ASP A 303 -11.79 3.53 -3.69
C ASP A 303 -11.79 3.85 -5.19
N ASN A 304 -11.54 2.83 -6.01
CA ASN A 304 -11.84 2.89 -7.44
C ASN A 304 -12.77 1.76 -7.80
N ASP A 305 -14.00 1.88 -7.30
CA ASP A 305 -15.19 1.27 -7.89
C ASP A 305 -15.41 1.90 -9.29
N GLU A 306 -14.57 1.56 -10.27
CA GLU A 306 -14.98 1.62 -11.68
C GLU A 306 -15.87 0.42 -12.00
N LEU A 307 -17.01 0.41 -11.32
CA LEU A 307 -18.23 -0.20 -11.81
C LEU A 307 -18.52 0.45 -13.16
N VAL A 308 -18.44 -0.36 -14.21
CA VAL A 308 -18.92 -0.08 -15.56
C VAL A 308 -20.41 0.28 -15.47
N THR A 309 -20.70 1.54 -15.19
CA THR A 309 -22.05 2.09 -15.19
C THR A 309 -22.47 2.30 -16.63
N MET A 310 -23.17 1.29 -17.15
CA MET A 310 -23.84 1.33 -18.44
C MET A 310 -24.79 2.54 -18.52
N LYS A 311 -24.35 3.62 -19.16
CA LYS A 311 -25.22 4.74 -19.55
C LYS A 311 -26.25 4.22 -20.56
N LYS A 312 -27.51 4.09 -20.11
CA LYS A 312 -28.70 3.92 -20.96
C LYS A 312 -28.75 5.04 -22.01
N LYS A 313 -28.37 4.75 -23.25
CA LYS A 313 -28.68 5.61 -24.41
C LYS A 313 -29.94 5.08 -25.10
N LYS A 314 -30.97 5.93 -25.08
CA LYS A 314 -32.30 5.75 -25.67
C LYS A 314 -32.22 5.38 -27.17
N ARG A 315 -32.89 4.28 -27.52
CA ARG A 315 -33.56 3.90 -28.79
C ARG A 315 -33.11 4.60 -30.09
N LYS A 316 -32.73 3.78 -31.08
CA LYS A 316 -33.28 3.87 -32.46
C LYS A 316 -33.16 2.54 -33.23
N THR A 317 -34.32 2.09 -33.72
CA THR A 317 -34.58 1.29 -34.92
C THR A 317 -33.95 -0.10 -35.10
N ARG A 318 -34.81 -1.08 -34.81
CA ARG A 318 -34.97 -2.43 -35.38
C ARG A 318 -34.35 -2.64 -36.77
N THR A 319 -33.16 -3.23 -36.83
CA THR A 319 -32.64 -4.04 -37.95
C THR A 319 -31.39 -4.81 -37.48
N THR A 320 -31.25 -6.06 -37.94
CA THR A 320 -30.11 -7.00 -37.83
C THR A 320 -29.82 -7.68 -36.48
N SER A 321 -30.51 -8.80 -36.23
CA SER A 321 -30.19 -9.79 -35.17
C SER A 321 -28.77 -10.38 -35.22
N LYS A 322 -28.02 -10.17 -36.31
CA LYS A 322 -26.63 -10.64 -36.44
C LYS A 322 -25.61 -9.77 -35.72
N SER A 323 -25.84 -8.46 -35.56
CA SER A 323 -24.87 -7.56 -34.89
C SER A 323 -24.90 -7.70 -33.36
N ALA A 324 -26.08 -7.90 -32.77
CA ALA A 324 -26.24 -8.11 -31.32
C ALA A 324 -25.54 -9.39 -30.83
N ASN A 325 -25.70 -10.51 -31.55
CA ASN A 325 -25.00 -11.76 -31.22
C ASN A 325 -23.47 -11.62 -31.31
N GLN A 326 -22.97 -10.77 -32.22
CA GLN A 326 -21.55 -10.57 -32.40
C GLN A 326 -20.95 -9.68 -31.29
N GLU A 327 -21.70 -8.68 -30.81
CA GLU A 327 -21.34 -7.88 -29.64
C GLU A 327 -21.32 -8.73 -28.35
N GLU A 328 -22.32 -9.59 -28.12
CA GLU A 328 -22.35 -10.52 -26.99
C GLU A 328 -21.16 -11.49 -27.03
N GLN A 329 -20.85 -12.06 -28.20
CA GLN A 329 -19.68 -12.94 -28.37
C GLN A 329 -18.35 -12.21 -28.13
N ASN A 330 -18.25 -10.93 -28.52
CA ASN A 330 -17.04 -10.13 -28.28
C ASN A 330 -16.87 -9.81 -26.79
N GLN A 331 -17.98 -9.53 -26.07
CA GLN A 331 -17.96 -9.33 -24.62
C GLN A 331 -17.57 -10.60 -23.87
N LEU A 332 -18.10 -11.76 -24.29
CA LEU A 332 -17.71 -13.08 -23.79
C LEU A 332 -16.23 -13.37 -23.99
N LYS A 333 -15.70 -13.08 -25.18
CA LYS A 333 -14.26 -13.26 -25.49
C LYS A 333 -13.37 -12.33 -24.67
N ALA A 334 -13.82 -11.12 -24.38
CA ALA A 334 -13.10 -10.21 -23.49
C ALA A 334 -13.11 -10.71 -22.04
N PHE A 335 -14.24 -11.22 -21.55
CA PHE A 335 -14.38 -11.76 -20.20
C PHE A 335 -13.58 -13.05 -20.00
N LEU A 336 -13.62 -13.96 -20.98
CA LEU A 336 -12.93 -15.25 -20.98
C LEU A 336 -11.54 -15.18 -21.62
N LYS A 337 -10.93 -14.00 -21.68
CA LYS A 337 -9.59 -13.87 -22.25
C LYS A 337 -8.60 -14.75 -21.47
N PRO A 338 -7.95 -15.74 -22.12
CA PRO A 338 -6.95 -16.55 -21.46
C PRO A 338 -5.69 -15.74 -21.16
N PHE A 339 -4.89 -16.23 -20.22
CA PHE A 339 -3.53 -15.77 -20.04
C PHE A 339 -2.75 -15.96 -21.37
N PRO A 340 -1.91 -14.99 -21.78
CA PRO A 340 -1.26 -15.03 -23.09
C PRO A 340 -0.33 -16.22 -23.33
N LEU A 341 0.19 -16.83 -22.25
CA LEU A 341 0.99 -18.06 -22.30
C LEU A 341 0.15 -19.27 -21.89
N SER A 342 0.46 -20.39 -22.52
CA SER A 342 -0.11 -21.71 -22.27
C SER A 342 1.01 -22.76 -22.20
N VAL A 343 0.77 -23.83 -21.45
CA VAL A 343 1.73 -24.93 -21.30
C VAL A 343 1.20 -26.13 -22.08
N ASN A 344 2.01 -26.67 -22.98
CA ASN A 344 1.69 -27.86 -23.77
C ASN A 344 2.53 -29.05 -23.30
N ILE A 345 1.88 -30.16 -22.98
CA ILE A 345 2.52 -31.42 -22.60
C ILE A 345 2.18 -32.47 -23.65
N ALA A 346 3.17 -32.93 -24.41
CA ALA A 346 3.01 -33.97 -25.41
C ALA A 346 3.25 -35.36 -24.83
N MET A 347 2.20 -36.19 -24.78
CA MET A 347 2.28 -37.55 -24.26
C MET A 347 2.63 -38.54 -25.38
N LYS A 348 3.58 -39.45 -25.11
CA LYS A 348 4.00 -40.50 -26.04
C LYS A 348 3.12 -41.74 -25.87
N THR A 349 2.57 -42.21 -26.98
CA THR A 349 1.77 -43.44 -27.06
C THR A 349 2.44 -44.43 -28.02
N ALA A 350 1.87 -45.62 -28.20
CA ALA A 350 2.42 -46.65 -29.09
C ALA A 350 2.47 -46.23 -30.58
N THR A 351 1.77 -45.16 -30.96
CA THR A 351 1.84 -44.55 -32.29
C THR A 351 2.91 -43.47 -32.34
N GLU A 352 3.60 -43.30 -33.47
CA GLU A 352 4.68 -42.32 -33.69
C GLU A 352 4.26 -40.84 -33.51
N LYS A 353 2.98 -40.54 -33.28
CA LYS A 353 2.47 -39.18 -33.03
C LYS A 353 2.22 -38.95 -31.55
N GLY A 354 2.86 -37.92 -30.99
CA GLY A 354 2.56 -37.39 -29.66
C GLY A 354 1.16 -36.80 -29.57
N PHE A 355 0.57 -36.87 -28.37
CA PHE A 355 -0.73 -36.28 -28.04
C PHE A 355 -0.53 -35.04 -27.16
N PRO A 356 -0.44 -33.83 -27.73
CA PRO A 356 -0.28 -32.58 -26.98
C PRO A 356 -1.55 -32.16 -26.25
N VAL A 357 -1.44 -32.00 -24.93
CA VAL A 357 -2.48 -31.41 -24.07
C VAL A 357 -2.07 -29.99 -23.71
N ARG A 358 -2.87 -29.01 -24.15
CA ARG A 358 -2.71 -27.59 -23.85
C ARG A 358 -3.42 -27.21 -22.56
N PHE A 359 -2.70 -26.57 -21.65
CA PHE A 359 -3.21 -25.97 -20.42
C PHE A 359 -3.23 -24.45 -20.56
N SER A 360 -4.42 -23.86 -20.42
CA SER A 360 -4.64 -22.41 -20.52
C SER A 360 -5.26 -21.88 -19.23
N TYR A 361 -4.78 -20.75 -18.71
CA TYR A 361 -5.31 -20.17 -17.48
C TYR A 361 -6.26 -19.02 -17.79
N ILE A 362 -7.46 -19.03 -17.21
CA ILE A 362 -8.42 -17.92 -17.35
C ILE A 362 -8.36 -17.06 -16.09
N MET A 363 -7.72 -15.89 -16.21
CA MET A 363 -7.53 -14.95 -15.09
C MET A 363 -8.85 -14.56 -14.42
N SER A 364 -9.88 -14.25 -15.22
CA SER A 364 -11.19 -13.80 -14.73
C SER A 364 -11.94 -14.86 -13.91
N LEU A 365 -11.75 -16.14 -14.25
CA LEU A 365 -12.40 -17.26 -13.55
C LEU A 365 -11.50 -17.89 -12.49
N LYS A 366 -10.20 -17.59 -12.51
CA LYS A 366 -9.13 -18.19 -11.69
C LYS A 366 -9.09 -19.72 -11.83
N VAL A 367 -9.26 -20.23 -13.04
CA VAL A 367 -9.38 -21.65 -13.36
C VAL A 367 -8.48 -22.00 -14.55
N VAL A 368 -7.89 -23.19 -14.54
CA VAL A 368 -7.13 -23.73 -15.67
C VAL A 368 -8.03 -24.61 -16.54
N CYS A 369 -7.93 -24.49 -17.86
CA CYS A 369 -8.63 -25.35 -18.81
C CYS A 369 -7.63 -26.21 -19.57
N SER A 370 -7.97 -27.47 -19.80
CA SER A 370 -7.17 -28.38 -20.64
C SER A 370 -7.86 -28.68 -21.95
N LYS A 371 -7.07 -28.79 -23.02
CA LYS A 371 -7.55 -29.13 -24.36
C LYS A 371 -6.55 -30.06 -25.04
N LEU A 372 -7.07 -31.12 -25.69
CA LEU A 372 -6.26 -32.02 -26.51
C LEU A 372 -6.14 -31.45 -27.94
N GLU A 373 -4.92 -31.23 -28.43
CA GLU A 373 -4.68 -30.62 -29.75
C GLU A 373 -4.47 -31.67 -30.83
N VAL A 374 -5.55 -32.33 -31.24
CA VAL A 374 -5.51 -33.35 -32.30
C VAL A 374 -6.54 -33.03 -33.37
N HIS A 375 -6.17 -33.21 -34.65
CA HIS A 375 -7.04 -33.00 -35.82
C HIS A 375 -8.00 -34.17 -36.09
N ILE A 376 -8.58 -34.78 -35.05
CA ILE A 376 -9.59 -35.83 -35.19
C ILE A 376 -10.95 -35.23 -34.78
N ALA A 377 -12.02 -35.54 -35.51
CA ALA A 377 -13.37 -35.14 -35.11
C ALA A 377 -13.79 -35.96 -33.87
N ASP A 378 -14.39 -35.32 -32.84
CA ASP A 378 -14.69 -35.86 -31.48
C ASP A 378 -13.56 -35.87 -30.42
N VAL A 379 -12.63 -34.91 -30.49
CA VAL A 379 -11.49 -34.82 -29.55
C VAL A 379 -11.87 -34.26 -28.17
N ASP A 380 -12.92 -33.44 -28.07
CA ASP A 380 -13.25 -32.68 -26.85
C ASP A 380 -13.78 -33.55 -25.69
N SER A 381 -14.15 -34.81 -25.94
CA SER A 381 -14.67 -35.75 -24.92
C SER A 381 -13.73 -36.90 -24.58
N ILE A 382 -12.50 -36.90 -25.09
CA ILE A 382 -11.55 -38.01 -24.89
C ILE A 382 -11.08 -38.11 -23.43
N LEU A 383 -10.87 -36.95 -22.80
CA LEU A 383 -10.38 -36.80 -21.43
C LEU A 383 -11.51 -36.71 -20.39
N ASP A 384 -12.76 -36.84 -20.81
CA ASP A 384 -13.91 -36.87 -19.91
C ASP A 384 -13.90 -38.14 -19.06
N GLY A 385 -14.29 -38.01 -17.78
CA GLY A 385 -14.41 -39.14 -16.88
C GLY A 385 -13.08 -39.86 -16.60
N LEU A 386 -11.97 -39.12 -16.52
CA LEU A 386 -10.71 -39.65 -15.98
C LEU A 386 -10.86 -40.00 -14.49
N PHE A 387 -11.59 -39.17 -13.76
CA PHE A 387 -12.06 -39.42 -12.40
C PHE A 387 -13.58 -39.49 -12.40
N SER A 388 -14.15 -40.24 -11.46
CA SER A 388 -15.60 -40.48 -11.40
C SER A 388 -16.37 -39.15 -11.26
N GLY A 389 -17.21 -38.84 -12.26
CA GLY A 389 -18.06 -37.65 -12.28
C GLY A 389 -17.37 -36.35 -12.74
N ASP A 390 -16.11 -36.41 -13.20
CA ASP A 390 -15.39 -35.24 -13.72
C ASP A 390 -15.47 -35.17 -15.25
N ASN A 391 -16.51 -34.49 -15.74
CA ASN A 391 -16.81 -34.36 -17.16
C ASN A 391 -16.50 -32.96 -17.72
N GLY A 392 -15.97 -32.07 -16.86
CA GLY A 392 -15.60 -30.69 -17.22
C GLY A 392 -16.78 -29.79 -17.60
N SER A 393 -18.02 -30.21 -17.33
CA SER A 393 -19.25 -29.46 -17.62
C SER A 393 -19.52 -28.35 -16.60
N GLN A 394 -19.00 -28.49 -15.39
CA GLN A 394 -19.06 -27.51 -14.31
C GLN A 394 -17.65 -27.06 -13.93
N SER A 395 -17.52 -25.80 -13.51
CA SER A 395 -16.25 -25.28 -13.00
C SER A 395 -16.00 -25.78 -11.57
N PRO A 396 -14.79 -26.29 -11.26
CA PRO A 396 -14.33 -26.60 -9.90
C PRO A 396 -14.44 -25.44 -8.92
N ASN A 397 -14.32 -24.20 -9.39
CA ASN A 397 -14.33 -23.02 -8.54
C ASN A 397 -15.78 -22.55 -8.28
N PRO A 398 -16.27 -22.57 -7.02
CA PRO A 398 -17.61 -22.11 -6.68
C PRO A 398 -17.90 -20.65 -7.09
N THR A 399 -16.88 -19.78 -7.08
CA THR A 399 -17.00 -18.38 -7.48
C THR A 399 -17.39 -18.23 -8.95
N THR A 400 -16.99 -19.19 -9.80
CA THR A 400 -17.30 -19.17 -11.24
C THR A 400 -18.80 -19.13 -11.48
N ARG A 401 -19.59 -19.87 -10.69
CA ARG A 401 -21.06 -19.87 -10.81
C ARG A 401 -21.66 -18.48 -10.68
N TYR A 402 -21.18 -17.70 -9.70
CA TYR A 402 -21.67 -16.34 -9.45
C TYR A 402 -21.17 -15.35 -10.51
N LEU A 403 -19.92 -15.50 -10.96
CA LEU A 403 -19.35 -14.65 -12.02
C LEU A 403 -20.07 -14.85 -13.36
N LEU A 404 -20.38 -16.09 -13.72
CA LEU A 404 -21.14 -16.41 -14.94
C LEU A 404 -22.56 -15.84 -14.87
N ALA A 405 -23.24 -15.99 -13.73
CA ALA A 405 -24.57 -15.43 -13.52
C ALA A 405 -24.57 -13.89 -13.60
N LYS A 406 -23.56 -13.22 -13.04
CA LYS A 406 -23.40 -11.76 -13.12
C LYS A 406 -23.22 -11.27 -14.56
N ASN A 407 -22.59 -12.07 -15.42
CA ASN A 407 -22.30 -11.73 -16.81
C ASN A 407 -23.28 -12.34 -17.83
N GLY A 408 -24.40 -12.92 -17.37
CA GLY A 408 -25.46 -13.44 -18.25
C GLY A 408 -25.08 -14.70 -19.03
N VAL A 409 -24.08 -15.46 -18.58
CA VAL A 409 -23.61 -16.67 -19.25
C VAL A 409 -24.29 -17.90 -18.65
N GLU A 410 -25.25 -18.48 -19.37
CA GLU A 410 -26.03 -19.63 -18.87
C GLU A 410 -25.30 -20.98 -19.02
N ASN A 411 -24.44 -21.13 -20.03
CA ASN A 411 -23.78 -22.41 -20.31
C ASN A 411 -22.27 -22.23 -20.52
N LEU A 412 -21.48 -22.73 -19.57
CA LEU A 412 -20.02 -22.66 -19.55
C LEU A 412 -19.37 -23.39 -20.73
N GLU A 413 -19.88 -24.55 -21.12
CA GLU A 413 -19.31 -25.35 -22.22
C GLU A 413 -19.38 -24.61 -23.55
N ARG A 414 -20.51 -23.96 -23.84
CA ARG A 414 -20.68 -23.16 -25.06
C ARG A 414 -19.73 -21.95 -25.05
N ALA A 415 -19.59 -21.29 -23.91
CA ALA A 415 -18.74 -20.11 -23.78
C ALA A 415 -17.26 -20.44 -23.96
N LEU A 416 -16.80 -21.56 -23.38
CA LEU A 416 -15.43 -22.07 -23.53
C LEU A 416 -15.17 -22.61 -24.95
N GLY A 417 -16.16 -23.24 -25.58
CA GLY A 417 -16.08 -23.71 -26.96
C GLY A 417 -15.91 -22.58 -27.99
N VAL A 418 -16.61 -21.45 -27.80
CA VAL A 418 -16.44 -20.24 -28.63
C VAL A 418 -15.02 -19.68 -28.54
N CYS A 419 -14.37 -19.80 -27.37
CA CYS A 419 -13.02 -19.31 -27.14
C CYS A 419 -11.93 -20.38 -27.39
N ARG A 420 -12.32 -21.61 -27.74
CA ARG A 420 -11.41 -22.76 -27.96
C ARG A 420 -10.49 -23.08 -26.77
N LEU A 421 -10.94 -22.81 -25.54
CA LEU A 421 -10.12 -22.88 -24.31
C LEU A 421 -10.04 -24.28 -23.68
N GLY A 422 -10.85 -25.24 -24.14
CA GLY A 422 -10.92 -26.58 -23.55
C GLY A 422 -11.86 -26.63 -22.33
N LYS A 423 -11.73 -27.68 -21.52
CA LYS A 423 -12.60 -27.93 -20.36
C LYS A 423 -11.85 -27.76 -19.02
N PRO A 424 -12.50 -27.20 -17.99
CA PRO A 424 -11.94 -27.04 -16.65
C PRO A 424 -12.19 -28.28 -15.79
N TYR A 425 -11.42 -29.35 -15.99
CA TYR A 425 -11.57 -30.54 -15.14
C TYR A 425 -11.06 -30.30 -13.73
N GLN A 426 -11.53 -31.08 -12.76
CA GLN A 426 -11.02 -31.04 -11.39
C GLN A 426 -9.53 -31.43 -11.34
N TRP A 427 -9.15 -32.50 -12.05
CA TRP A 427 -7.76 -32.97 -12.06
C TRP A 427 -6.79 -31.94 -12.65
N THR A 428 -7.23 -31.10 -13.60
CA THR A 428 -6.38 -30.04 -14.17
C THR A 428 -6.00 -28.99 -13.13
N GLN A 429 -6.89 -28.73 -12.16
CA GLN A 429 -6.63 -27.79 -11.07
C GLN A 429 -5.61 -28.39 -10.11
N TRP A 430 -5.75 -29.67 -9.76
CA TRP A 430 -4.80 -30.38 -8.91
C TRP A 430 -3.38 -30.35 -9.48
N LEU A 431 -3.21 -30.58 -10.79
CA LEU A 431 -1.90 -30.51 -11.45
C LEU A 431 -1.28 -29.10 -11.39
N CYS A 432 -2.10 -28.07 -11.39
CA CYS A 432 -1.65 -26.69 -11.28
C CYS A 432 -1.52 -26.21 -9.82
N GLY A 433 -1.72 -27.12 -8.85
CA GLY A 433 -1.65 -26.83 -7.42
C GLY A 433 -2.85 -26.10 -6.84
N LEU A 434 -3.94 -25.94 -7.60
CA LEU A 434 -5.15 -25.26 -7.17
C LEU A 434 -6.08 -26.24 -6.44
N ASP A 435 -6.38 -25.93 -5.18
CA ASP A 435 -7.42 -26.59 -4.39
C ASP A 435 -8.52 -25.60 -4.03
N PHE A 436 -9.75 -25.94 -4.40
CA PHE A 436 -10.94 -25.12 -4.13
C PHE A 436 -11.72 -25.59 -2.89
N LEU A 437 -11.30 -26.70 -2.26
CA LEU A 437 -11.94 -27.29 -1.08
C LEU A 437 -11.21 -26.92 0.23
N SER A 438 -9.90 -26.66 0.18
CA SER A 438 -9.14 -26.17 1.34
C SER A 438 -9.16 -24.65 1.46
N ALA A 439 -8.99 -24.13 2.67
CA ALA A 439 -9.11 -22.70 3.00
C ALA A 439 -8.04 -21.80 2.32
N SER A 440 -7.10 -22.36 1.56
CA SER A 440 -6.03 -21.65 0.85
C SER A 440 -6.23 -21.79 -0.67
N VAL A 441 -6.50 -20.67 -1.35
CA VAL A 441 -6.59 -20.57 -2.82
C VAL A 441 -5.20 -20.43 -3.47
N THR A 442 -4.12 -20.57 -2.69
CA THR A 442 -2.76 -20.42 -3.22
C THR A 442 -2.30 -21.71 -3.91
N PRO A 443 -1.70 -21.63 -5.13
CA PRO A 443 -1.21 -22.81 -5.82
C PRO A 443 -0.09 -23.50 -5.03
N SER A 444 -0.34 -24.73 -4.57
CA SER A 444 0.62 -25.54 -3.82
C SER A 444 1.26 -26.62 -4.68
N ALA A 445 2.60 -26.68 -4.68
CA ALA A 445 3.35 -27.71 -5.39
C ALA A 445 3.12 -29.12 -4.80
N GLU A 446 2.87 -29.22 -3.49
CA GLU A 446 2.65 -30.50 -2.79
C GLU A 446 1.39 -31.23 -3.27
N LEU A 447 0.35 -30.47 -3.65
CA LEU A 447 -0.88 -31.03 -4.20
C LEU A 447 -0.63 -31.61 -5.60
N SER A 448 0.11 -30.87 -6.43
CA SER A 448 0.46 -31.32 -7.76
C SER A 448 1.24 -32.64 -7.68
N GLN A 449 2.32 -32.68 -6.89
CA GLN A 449 3.17 -33.88 -6.73
C GLN A 449 2.40 -35.16 -6.37
N LYS A 450 1.40 -35.07 -5.50
CA LYS A 450 0.58 -36.23 -5.10
C LYS A 450 -0.25 -36.81 -6.23
N HIS A 451 -0.75 -35.95 -7.13
CA HIS A 451 -1.69 -36.34 -8.18
C HIS A 451 -1.03 -36.42 -9.57
N PHE A 452 0.15 -35.83 -9.76
CA PHE A 452 0.80 -35.68 -11.06
C PHE A 452 1.10 -37.02 -11.74
N GLU A 453 1.76 -37.93 -11.02
CA GLU A 453 2.12 -39.25 -11.57
C GLU A 453 0.88 -40.09 -11.91
N GLN A 454 -0.11 -40.13 -11.03
CA GLN A 454 -1.32 -40.93 -11.22
C GLN A 454 -2.15 -40.40 -12.40
N THR A 455 -2.35 -39.09 -12.48
CA THR A 455 -3.16 -38.45 -13.53
C THR A 455 -2.53 -38.63 -14.92
N LEU A 456 -1.21 -38.42 -15.06
CA LEU A 456 -0.54 -38.61 -16.35
C LEU A 456 -0.53 -40.06 -16.81
N LYS A 457 -0.37 -41.03 -15.90
CA LYS A 457 -0.53 -42.46 -16.22
C LYS A 457 -1.94 -42.76 -16.72
N LEU A 458 -2.98 -42.26 -16.04
CA LEU A 458 -4.37 -42.44 -16.46
C LEU A 458 -4.66 -41.79 -17.82
N ILE A 459 -4.10 -40.60 -18.10
CA ILE A 459 -4.22 -39.93 -19.40
C ILE A 459 -3.56 -40.76 -20.48
N ARG A 460 -2.34 -41.25 -20.26
CA ARG A 460 -1.62 -42.11 -21.22
C ARG A 460 -2.37 -43.43 -21.48
N ASP A 461 -2.84 -44.08 -20.43
CA ASP A 461 -3.62 -45.31 -20.52
C ASP A 461 -4.91 -45.06 -21.31
N ARG A 462 -5.62 -43.97 -21.01
CA ARG A 462 -6.83 -43.57 -21.75
C ARG A 462 -6.53 -43.28 -23.23
N LEU A 463 -5.45 -42.58 -23.54
CA LEU A 463 -5.09 -42.28 -24.93
C LEU A 463 -4.71 -43.57 -25.69
N SER A 464 -3.92 -44.45 -25.08
CA SER A 464 -3.54 -45.72 -25.69
C SER A 464 -4.75 -46.64 -25.93
N THR A 465 -5.67 -46.75 -24.98
CA THR A 465 -6.91 -47.53 -25.16
C THR A 465 -7.81 -46.95 -26.22
N ARG A 466 -7.87 -45.61 -26.34
CA ARG A 466 -8.65 -44.93 -27.39
C ARG A 466 -8.06 -45.09 -28.78
N VAL A 467 -6.74 -45.09 -28.92
CA VAL A 467 -6.07 -45.39 -30.20
C VAL A 467 -6.42 -46.82 -30.65
N VAL A 468 -6.28 -47.79 -29.74
CA VAL A 468 -6.60 -49.21 -29.99
C VAL A 468 -8.10 -49.41 -30.28
N LEU A 469 -8.98 -48.72 -29.55
CA LEU A 469 -10.42 -48.75 -29.81
C LEU A 469 -10.76 -48.15 -31.19
N ASN A 470 -10.15 -47.03 -31.56
CA ASN A 470 -10.41 -46.40 -32.86
C ASN A 470 -9.96 -47.29 -34.02
N GLU A 471 -8.82 -47.98 -33.88
CA GLU A 471 -8.37 -48.98 -34.83
C GLU A 471 -9.38 -50.14 -34.94
N GLN A 472 -9.88 -50.65 -33.80
CA GLN A 472 -10.93 -51.68 -33.79
C GLN A 472 -12.22 -51.22 -34.44
N LEU A 473 -12.68 -50.00 -34.14
CA LEU A 473 -13.88 -49.44 -34.76
C LEU A 473 -13.71 -49.30 -36.28
N GLY A 474 -12.51 -48.95 -36.74
CA GLY A 474 -12.16 -48.95 -38.17
C GLY A 474 -12.28 -50.34 -38.80
N ARG A 475 -11.66 -51.36 -38.19
CA ARG A 475 -11.74 -52.76 -38.66
C ARG A 475 -13.18 -53.29 -38.64
N LEU A 476 -13.95 -52.99 -37.60
CA LEU A 476 -15.36 -53.37 -37.48
C LEU A 476 -16.24 -52.67 -38.53
N ALA A 477 -15.96 -51.40 -38.85
CA ALA A 477 -16.65 -50.67 -39.91
C ALA A 477 -16.40 -51.28 -41.31
N GLU A 478 -15.21 -51.86 -41.52
CA GLU A 478 -14.87 -52.63 -42.73
C GLU A 478 -15.45 -54.06 -42.72
N GLY A 479 -16.07 -54.48 -41.60
CA GLY A 479 -16.66 -55.81 -41.42
C GLY A 479 -15.64 -56.91 -41.08
N ILE A 480 -14.43 -56.53 -40.66
CA ILE A 480 -13.35 -57.44 -40.28
C ILE A 480 -13.37 -57.63 -38.75
N VAL A 481 -13.57 -58.87 -38.31
CA VAL A 481 -13.54 -59.26 -36.88
C VAL A 481 -12.44 -60.29 -36.68
N ASP A 482 -11.22 -59.82 -36.40
CA ASP A 482 -10.04 -60.65 -36.19
C ASP A 482 -9.66 -60.69 -34.71
N VAL A 483 -9.77 -61.88 -34.09
CA VAL A 483 -9.50 -62.12 -32.68
C VAL A 483 -8.92 -63.53 -32.52
N GLU A 484 -7.75 -63.64 -31.90
CA GLU A 484 -7.03 -64.90 -31.76
C GLU A 484 -7.53 -65.77 -30.58
N GLY A 485 -7.44 -67.10 -30.74
CA GLY A 485 -7.20 -68.03 -29.63
C GLY A 485 -8.38 -68.68 -28.90
N ARG A 486 -9.64 -68.21 -29.02
CA ARG A 486 -10.78 -68.78 -28.26
C ARG A 486 -12.09 -69.02 -29.03
N PHE A 487 -12.10 -68.86 -30.34
CA PHE A 487 -13.30 -69.02 -31.17
C PHE A 487 -13.13 -70.14 -32.22
N PRO A 488 -14.23 -70.68 -32.77
CA PRO A 488 -14.18 -71.60 -33.91
C PRO A 488 -13.41 -70.99 -35.10
N ARG A 489 -12.61 -71.81 -35.81
CA ARG A 489 -11.79 -71.35 -36.94
C ARG A 489 -12.62 -70.95 -38.17
N GLU A 490 -13.79 -71.54 -38.34
CA GLU A 490 -14.74 -71.24 -39.41
C GLU A 490 -16.02 -70.71 -38.76
N VAL A 491 -16.40 -69.49 -39.11
CA VAL A 491 -17.64 -68.84 -38.67
C VAL A 491 -18.36 -68.37 -39.93
N SER A 492 -19.58 -68.86 -40.13
CA SER A 492 -20.35 -68.63 -41.37
C SER A 492 -21.05 -67.27 -41.38
N SER A 493 -21.21 -66.65 -40.21
CA SER A 493 -21.86 -65.36 -40.04
C SER A 493 -20.91 -64.18 -40.31
N ARG A 494 -21.43 -63.12 -40.94
CA ARG A 494 -20.64 -61.93 -41.30
C ARG A 494 -21.27 -60.65 -40.76
N LEU A 495 -20.42 -59.75 -40.25
CA LEU A 495 -20.78 -58.39 -39.90
C LEU A 495 -20.92 -57.56 -41.19
N GLU A 496 -22.15 -57.21 -41.56
CA GLU A 496 -22.46 -56.48 -42.81
C GLU A 496 -22.39 -54.97 -42.60
N LYS A 497 -22.82 -54.49 -41.44
CA LYS A 497 -22.88 -53.06 -41.13
C LYS A 497 -22.42 -52.84 -39.70
N PHE A 498 -21.53 -51.87 -39.49
CA PHE A 498 -21.20 -51.33 -38.17
C PHE A 498 -21.04 -49.81 -38.29
N LYS A 499 -22.05 -49.06 -37.86
CA LYS A 499 -22.12 -47.60 -38.08
C LYS A 499 -22.44 -46.86 -36.79
N LYS A 500 -21.73 -45.76 -36.52
CA LYS A 500 -22.06 -44.83 -35.44
C LYS A 500 -23.43 -44.19 -35.66
N ILE A 501 -24.26 -44.19 -34.63
CA ILE A 501 -25.59 -43.56 -34.63
C ILE A 501 -25.69 -42.54 -33.50
N THR A 502 -26.67 -41.64 -33.59
CA THR A 502 -26.94 -40.69 -32.49
C THR A 502 -27.65 -41.39 -31.34
N MET A 503 -27.53 -40.81 -30.15
CA MET A 503 -28.24 -41.29 -28.96
C MET A 503 -29.76 -41.33 -29.18
N GLU A 504 -30.33 -40.31 -29.82
CA GLU A 504 -31.76 -40.24 -30.11
C GLU A 504 -32.22 -41.42 -30.99
N GLU A 505 -31.43 -41.74 -32.02
CA GLU A 505 -31.67 -42.88 -32.91
C GLU A 505 -31.53 -44.24 -32.21
N ALA A 506 -30.62 -44.35 -31.24
CA ALA A 506 -30.45 -45.54 -30.41
C ALA A 506 -31.66 -45.77 -29.50
N MET A 507 -32.12 -44.70 -28.84
CA MET A 507 -33.26 -44.75 -27.91
C MET A 507 -34.58 -45.06 -28.63
N MET A 508 -34.78 -44.56 -29.85
CA MET A 508 -35.94 -44.92 -30.67
C MET A 508 -35.97 -46.40 -31.04
N ARG A 509 -34.81 -47.04 -31.25
CA ARG A 509 -34.72 -48.47 -31.62
C ARG A 509 -35.00 -49.42 -30.46
N ILE A 510 -34.72 -49.02 -29.22
CA ILE A 510 -35.07 -49.78 -28.02
C ILE A 510 -36.60 -49.77 -27.80
N GLY A 511 -37.28 -48.72 -28.23
CA GLY A 511 -38.73 -48.55 -28.10
C GLY A 511 -39.18 -48.13 -26.70
N PHE A 512 -40.49 -48.29 -26.44
CA PHE A 512 -41.14 -47.97 -25.18
C PHE A 512 -41.87 -49.21 -24.64
N GLY A 513 -41.53 -49.69 -23.44
CA GLY A 513 -42.14 -50.88 -22.84
C GLY A 513 -41.67 -51.15 -21.40
N ALA A 514 -42.31 -52.09 -20.71
CA ALA A 514 -41.90 -52.47 -19.35
C ALA A 514 -40.47 -53.05 -19.35
N GLY A 515 -39.57 -52.48 -18.55
CA GLY A 515 -38.16 -52.88 -18.48
C GLY A 515 -37.22 -52.14 -19.45
N THR A 516 -37.75 -51.32 -20.38
CA THR A 516 -36.89 -50.51 -21.27
C THR A 516 -36.15 -49.40 -20.52
N ASP A 517 -36.69 -48.93 -19.40
CA ASP A 517 -36.08 -47.83 -18.63
C ASP A 517 -34.79 -48.27 -17.91
N ALA A 518 -34.75 -49.49 -17.39
CA ALA A 518 -33.54 -50.08 -16.82
C ALA A 518 -32.48 -50.31 -17.92
N LEU A 519 -32.89 -50.76 -19.10
CA LEU A 519 -32.00 -50.92 -20.25
C LEU A 519 -31.42 -49.58 -20.71
N LYS A 520 -32.28 -48.56 -20.83
CA LYS A 520 -31.88 -47.18 -21.16
C LYS A 520 -30.89 -46.64 -20.13
N ALA A 521 -31.14 -46.83 -18.84
CA ALA A 521 -30.23 -46.41 -17.77
C ALA A 521 -28.87 -47.11 -17.83
N MET A 522 -28.82 -48.41 -18.18
CA MET A 522 -27.55 -49.13 -18.35
C MET A 522 -26.76 -48.67 -19.58
N MET A 523 -27.45 -48.24 -20.64
CA MET A 523 -26.85 -47.72 -21.86
C MET A 523 -26.51 -46.21 -21.79
N PHE A 524 -27.03 -45.48 -20.79
CA PHE A 524 -26.95 -44.01 -20.71
C PHE A 524 -25.61 -43.46 -20.23
N LYS A 525 -24.68 -44.29 -19.74
CA LYS A 525 -23.39 -43.83 -19.16
C LYS A 525 -22.45 -43.20 -20.21
N GLU A 526 -22.82 -42.01 -20.69
CA GLU A 526 -22.12 -41.14 -21.64
C GLU A 526 -21.51 -41.89 -22.83
N SER A 527 -22.18 -42.94 -23.27
CA SER A 527 -21.64 -43.94 -24.19
C SER A 527 -21.76 -43.51 -25.65
N ILE A 528 -20.88 -44.06 -26.48
CA ILE A 528 -20.95 -43.93 -27.94
C ILE A 528 -21.80 -45.08 -28.48
N PHE A 529 -22.79 -44.76 -29.31
CA PHE A 529 -23.74 -45.74 -29.85
C PHE A 529 -23.39 -46.15 -31.28
N PHE A 530 -23.48 -47.46 -31.54
CA PHE A 530 -23.27 -48.06 -32.86
C PHE A 530 -24.42 -49.01 -33.20
N GLU A 531 -24.83 -48.99 -34.47
CA GLU A 531 -25.72 -49.98 -35.06
C GLU A 531 -24.89 -51.04 -35.78
N ALA A 532 -25.03 -52.29 -35.38
CA ALA A 532 -24.41 -53.46 -35.99
C ALA A 532 -25.47 -54.37 -36.64
N VAL A 533 -25.17 -54.93 -37.81
CA VAL A 533 -26.02 -55.91 -38.50
C VAL A 533 -25.19 -57.14 -38.84
N ILE A 534 -25.56 -58.27 -38.28
CA ILE A 534 -24.95 -59.58 -38.51
C ILE A 534 -25.86 -60.38 -39.43
N THR A 535 -25.29 -61.01 -40.45
CA THR A 535 -26.03 -61.80 -41.44
C THR A 535 -25.56 -63.25 -41.49
N LEU A 536 -26.52 -64.16 -41.58
CA LEU A 536 -26.31 -65.60 -41.78
C LEU A 536 -27.46 -66.14 -42.64
N ASP A 537 -27.17 -66.76 -43.78
CA ASP A 537 -28.16 -67.38 -44.69
C ASP A 537 -29.39 -66.51 -45.01
N LYS A 538 -29.15 -65.22 -45.31
CA LYS A 538 -30.17 -64.17 -45.59
C LYS A 538 -31.04 -63.74 -44.39
N ARG A 539 -30.70 -64.17 -43.17
CA ARG A 539 -31.31 -63.70 -41.92
C ARG A 539 -30.42 -62.65 -41.27
N ASN A 540 -31.05 -61.58 -40.77
CA ASN A 540 -30.34 -60.40 -40.25
C ASN A 540 -30.62 -60.23 -38.76
N LEU A 541 -29.58 -60.35 -37.94
CA LEU A 541 -29.58 -59.98 -36.53
C LEU A 541 -29.12 -58.53 -36.39
N ARG A 542 -29.97 -57.66 -35.86
CA ARG A 542 -29.61 -56.26 -35.61
C ARG A 542 -29.19 -56.11 -34.15
N ALA A 543 -28.06 -55.48 -33.93
CA ALA A 543 -27.55 -55.19 -32.59
C ALA A 543 -27.31 -53.69 -32.42
N LEU A 544 -27.68 -53.19 -31.24
CA LEU A 544 -27.33 -51.87 -30.77
C LEU A 544 -26.19 -52.01 -29.76
N VAL A 545 -25.06 -51.36 -30.04
CA VAL A 545 -23.84 -51.44 -29.23
C VAL A 545 -23.62 -50.10 -28.56
N SER A 546 -23.50 -50.12 -27.24
CA SER A 546 -23.16 -48.96 -26.40
C SER A 546 -21.75 -49.15 -25.87
N VAL A 547 -20.84 -48.26 -26.24
CA VAL A 547 -19.45 -48.27 -25.78
C VAL A 547 -19.26 -47.17 -24.74
N PRO A 548 -19.07 -47.51 -23.44
CA PRO A 548 -18.85 -46.52 -22.38
C PRO A 548 -17.58 -45.69 -22.58
N GLN A 549 -17.53 -44.49 -21.98
CA GLN A 549 -16.31 -43.67 -22.04
C GLN A 549 -15.13 -44.25 -21.26
N LEU A 550 -15.44 -45.04 -20.23
CA LEU A 550 -14.50 -45.73 -19.35
C LEU A 550 -13.97 -47.04 -19.94
N TYR A 551 -14.21 -47.33 -21.23
CA TYR A 551 -13.65 -48.49 -21.90
C TYR A 551 -12.11 -48.52 -21.75
N PRO A 552 -11.49 -49.65 -21.34
CA PRO A 552 -12.05 -51.00 -21.18
C PRO A 552 -12.49 -51.37 -19.75
N GLN A 553 -12.44 -50.45 -18.78
CA GLN A 553 -12.84 -50.72 -17.39
C GLN A 553 -14.33 -51.05 -17.29
N GLU A 554 -15.16 -50.35 -18.07
CA GLU A 554 -16.56 -50.71 -18.30
C GLU A 554 -16.70 -51.41 -19.66
N ALA A 555 -17.32 -52.60 -19.65
CA ALA A 555 -17.51 -53.39 -20.86
C ALA A 555 -18.58 -52.76 -21.78
N PRO A 556 -18.43 -52.87 -23.11
CA PRO A 556 -19.47 -52.49 -24.05
C PRO A 556 -20.74 -53.34 -23.84
N PHE A 557 -21.89 -52.72 -24.05
CA PHE A 557 -23.20 -53.34 -23.91
C PHE A 557 -23.86 -53.55 -25.27
N TRP A 558 -24.28 -54.78 -25.54
CA TRP A 558 -24.94 -55.23 -26.77
C TRP A 558 -26.40 -55.55 -26.49
N PHE A 559 -27.29 -54.96 -27.27
CA PHE A 559 -28.72 -55.23 -27.26
C PHE A 559 -29.14 -55.78 -28.63
N PHE A 560 -29.78 -56.95 -28.66
CA PHE A 560 -30.08 -57.66 -29.91
C PHE A 560 -31.57 -57.63 -30.25
N SER A 561 -31.85 -57.55 -31.54
CA SER A 561 -33.20 -57.64 -32.12
C SER A 561 -33.20 -58.50 -33.37
N PHE A 562 -34.16 -59.43 -33.44
CA PHE A 562 -34.28 -60.41 -34.51
C PHE A 562 -35.76 -60.59 -34.87
N GLU A 563 -36.12 -60.44 -36.15
CA GLU A 563 -37.50 -60.61 -36.65
C GLU A 563 -38.58 -59.88 -35.81
N ASN A 564 -38.27 -58.65 -35.35
CA ASN A 564 -39.08 -57.79 -34.46
C ASN A 564 -39.24 -58.28 -33.00
N ALA A 565 -38.58 -59.38 -32.62
CA ALA A 565 -38.42 -59.78 -31.23
C ALA A 565 -37.15 -59.17 -30.61
N THR A 566 -37.22 -58.88 -29.32
CA THR A 566 -36.10 -58.43 -28.48
C THR A 566 -35.88 -59.40 -27.32
N SER A 567 -34.84 -59.19 -26.53
CA SER A 567 -34.56 -59.95 -25.30
C SER A 567 -35.63 -59.85 -24.22
N LEU A 568 -36.50 -58.83 -24.30
CA LEU A 568 -37.67 -58.70 -23.41
C LEU A 568 -38.80 -59.65 -23.80
N THR A 569 -38.86 -60.04 -25.07
CA THR A 569 -39.94 -60.90 -25.63
C THR A 569 -39.52 -62.35 -25.86
N SER A 570 -38.21 -62.64 -25.97
CA SER A 570 -37.71 -63.97 -26.29
C SER A 570 -36.57 -64.39 -25.36
N GLY A 571 -36.68 -65.59 -24.79
CA GLY A 571 -35.66 -66.16 -23.90
C GLY A 571 -34.34 -66.47 -24.62
N GLU A 572 -34.39 -66.87 -25.90
CA GLU A 572 -33.19 -67.20 -26.68
C GLU A 572 -32.29 -65.97 -26.92
N LEU A 573 -32.88 -64.81 -27.22
CA LEU A 573 -32.12 -63.56 -27.37
C LEU A 573 -31.59 -63.07 -26.02
N LYS A 574 -32.29 -63.33 -24.92
CA LYS A 574 -31.82 -62.98 -23.57
C LYS A 574 -30.60 -63.80 -23.17
N ASP A 575 -30.57 -65.08 -23.50
CA ASP A 575 -29.40 -65.94 -23.27
C ASP A 575 -28.22 -65.53 -24.17
N LEU A 576 -28.49 -65.17 -25.43
CA LEU A 576 -27.50 -64.61 -26.35
C LEU A 576 -26.91 -63.29 -25.80
N GLU A 577 -27.75 -62.34 -25.38
CA GLU A 577 -27.32 -61.09 -24.75
C GLU A 577 -26.46 -61.33 -23.52
N LYS A 578 -26.86 -62.26 -22.66
CA LYS A 578 -26.09 -62.64 -21.47
C LYS A 578 -24.71 -63.16 -21.85
N THR A 579 -24.61 -64.00 -22.88
CA THR A 579 -23.33 -64.58 -23.31
C THR A 579 -22.36 -63.54 -23.89
N VAL A 580 -22.88 -62.56 -24.63
CA VAL A 580 -22.07 -61.50 -25.23
C VAL A 580 -21.69 -60.44 -24.19
N ASN A 581 -22.64 -59.98 -23.37
CA ASN A 581 -22.41 -58.92 -22.40
C ASN A 581 -21.59 -59.37 -21.18
N CYS A 582 -21.70 -60.64 -20.77
CA CYS A 582 -20.89 -61.21 -19.68
C CYS A 582 -19.58 -61.85 -20.18
N TYR A 583 -19.21 -61.64 -21.45
CA TYR A 583 -17.96 -62.15 -21.98
C TYR A 583 -16.76 -61.44 -21.35
N THR A 584 -15.88 -62.21 -20.70
CA THR A 584 -14.67 -61.70 -20.02
C THR A 584 -13.38 -62.28 -20.59
N GLY A 585 -13.44 -62.93 -21.77
CA GLY A 585 -12.29 -63.54 -22.42
C GLY A 585 -11.42 -62.55 -23.22
N GLY A 586 -10.13 -62.84 -23.35
CA GLY A 586 -9.20 -62.10 -24.22
C GLY A 586 -8.54 -60.89 -23.57
N GLU A 587 -7.81 -60.11 -24.38
CA GLU A 587 -7.21 -58.85 -23.91
C GLU A 587 -8.29 -57.79 -23.65
N PRO A 588 -8.23 -57.06 -22.53
CA PRO A 588 -9.25 -56.07 -22.17
C PRO A 588 -9.33 -54.92 -23.19
N SER A 589 -8.20 -54.58 -23.83
CA SER A 589 -8.14 -53.59 -24.91
C SER A 589 -8.95 -54.00 -26.14
N LEU A 590 -9.06 -55.29 -26.45
CA LEU A 590 -9.75 -55.89 -27.61
C LEU A 590 -11.15 -56.44 -27.27
N LEU A 591 -11.68 -56.13 -26.08
CA LEU A 591 -12.94 -56.68 -25.59
C LEU A 591 -14.12 -56.45 -26.55
N LEU A 592 -14.22 -55.28 -27.19
CA LEU A 592 -15.29 -55.01 -28.16
C LEU A 592 -15.25 -55.95 -29.36
N SER A 593 -14.05 -56.21 -29.90
CA SER A 593 -13.86 -57.11 -31.04
C SER A 593 -14.14 -58.57 -30.65
N SER A 594 -13.74 -58.97 -29.44
CA SER A 594 -14.05 -60.29 -28.89
C SER A 594 -15.54 -60.51 -28.66
N GLN A 595 -16.25 -59.50 -28.13
CA GLN A 595 -17.72 -59.54 -27.99
C GLN A 595 -18.42 -59.60 -29.35
N ALA A 596 -17.93 -58.86 -30.35
CA ALA A 596 -18.45 -58.95 -31.72
C ALA A 596 -18.26 -60.36 -32.30
N LYS A 597 -17.10 -60.99 -32.09
CA LYS A 597 -16.85 -62.38 -32.52
C LYS A 597 -17.74 -63.38 -31.77
N GLN A 598 -17.94 -63.19 -30.47
CA GLN A 598 -18.87 -63.99 -29.67
C GLN A 598 -20.31 -63.84 -30.19
N ALA A 599 -20.73 -62.64 -30.59
CA ALA A 599 -22.05 -62.41 -31.17
C ALA A 599 -22.24 -63.14 -32.51
N LEU A 600 -21.21 -63.15 -33.37
CA LEU A 600 -21.20 -63.90 -34.63
C LEU A 600 -21.37 -65.40 -34.39
N VAL A 601 -20.63 -65.97 -33.43
CA VAL A 601 -20.68 -67.39 -33.07
C VAL A 601 -22.02 -67.74 -32.39
N SER A 602 -22.48 -66.91 -31.45
CA SER A 602 -23.76 -67.13 -30.77
C SER A 602 -24.95 -67.07 -31.74
N PHE A 603 -24.90 -66.26 -32.80
CA PHE A 603 -25.94 -66.23 -33.83
C PHE A 603 -25.96 -67.51 -34.67
N GLU A 604 -24.79 -68.07 -34.99
CA GLU A 604 -24.66 -69.36 -35.68
C GLU A 604 -25.18 -70.51 -34.81
N VAL A 605 -24.85 -70.52 -33.52
CA VAL A 605 -25.42 -71.47 -32.54
C VAL A 605 -26.94 -71.33 -32.44
N MET A 606 -27.49 -70.11 -32.49
CA MET A 606 -28.94 -69.90 -32.36
C MET A 606 -29.72 -70.51 -33.53
N LEU A 607 -29.18 -70.42 -34.76
CA LEU A 607 -29.83 -70.84 -36.01
C LEU A 607 -29.46 -72.26 -36.46
N ASN A 608 -28.22 -72.69 -36.28
CA ASN A 608 -27.65 -73.92 -36.84
C ASN A 608 -27.21 -74.92 -35.76
N LEU A 609 -28.03 -75.12 -34.71
CA LEU A 609 -27.75 -76.09 -33.62
C LEU A 609 -27.48 -77.52 -34.09
N ASP A 610 -28.10 -77.95 -35.19
CA ASP A 610 -28.02 -79.32 -35.68
C ASP A 610 -26.73 -79.64 -36.45
N ALA A 611 -26.00 -78.60 -36.89
CA ALA A 611 -24.74 -78.74 -37.63
C ALA A 611 -23.49 -78.68 -36.74
N LEU A 612 -23.63 -78.32 -35.46
CA LEU A 612 -22.52 -78.05 -34.55
C LEU A 612 -22.26 -79.20 -33.56
N LYS A 613 -21.01 -79.39 -33.15
CA LYS A 613 -20.62 -80.35 -32.10
C LYS A 613 -20.97 -79.78 -30.72
N VAL A 614 -21.95 -80.38 -30.06
CA VAL A 614 -22.57 -79.87 -28.82
C VAL A 614 -22.66 -80.99 -27.78
N ILE A 615 -22.35 -80.71 -26.50
CA ILE A 615 -22.47 -81.70 -25.40
C ILE A 615 -23.93 -82.05 -25.10
N ARG A 616 -24.82 -81.03 -25.04
CA ARG A 616 -26.27 -81.16 -24.89
C ARG A 616 -26.97 -80.04 -25.64
N LYS A 617 -27.96 -80.36 -26.47
CA LYS A 617 -28.67 -79.38 -27.32
C LYS A 617 -29.42 -78.31 -26.52
N VAL A 618 -29.87 -78.63 -25.31
CA VAL A 618 -30.70 -77.79 -24.45
C VAL A 618 -30.41 -78.11 -22.98
N ASN A 619 -30.34 -77.11 -22.11
CA ASN A 619 -30.14 -77.29 -20.67
C ASN A 619 -31.13 -76.46 -19.81
N GLY A 620 -31.51 -76.98 -18.63
CA GLY A 620 -32.35 -76.27 -17.66
C GLY A 620 -33.86 -76.18 -17.97
N LYS A 621 -34.61 -75.51 -17.09
CA LYS A 621 -36.08 -75.30 -17.20
C LYS A 621 -36.45 -74.35 -18.35
N ASP A 622 -35.57 -73.41 -18.67
CA ASP A 622 -35.78 -72.37 -19.68
C ASP A 622 -35.36 -72.81 -21.09
N ARG A 623 -34.91 -74.06 -21.24
CA ARG A 623 -34.41 -74.64 -22.49
C ARG A 623 -33.26 -73.81 -23.12
N ALA A 624 -32.29 -73.40 -22.31
CA ALA A 624 -31.15 -72.62 -22.75
C ALA A 624 -30.25 -73.39 -23.75
N LYS A 625 -29.83 -72.70 -24.81
CA LYS A 625 -28.94 -73.23 -25.85
C LYS A 625 -27.45 -73.12 -25.42
N PRO A 626 -26.55 -73.95 -25.95
CA PRO A 626 -25.16 -73.99 -25.54
C PRO A 626 -24.29 -72.98 -26.30
N PHE A 627 -24.13 -71.79 -25.71
CA PHE A 627 -23.42 -70.67 -26.32
C PHE A 627 -21.93 -70.56 -25.93
N ASN A 628 -21.45 -71.32 -24.94
CA ASN A 628 -20.05 -71.28 -24.52
C ASN A 628 -19.21 -72.24 -25.38
N TYR A 629 -18.05 -71.81 -25.86
CA TYR A 629 -17.17 -72.61 -26.72
C TYR A 629 -15.88 -72.95 -25.97
N GLU A 630 -15.57 -74.25 -25.86
CA GLU A 630 -14.36 -74.73 -25.21
C GLU A 630 -13.27 -75.01 -26.27
N PRO A 631 -12.19 -74.20 -26.38
CA PRO A 631 -11.21 -74.32 -27.46
C PRO A 631 -10.37 -75.59 -27.40
N SER A 632 -10.21 -76.17 -26.20
CA SER A 632 -9.40 -77.38 -25.97
C SER A 632 -10.02 -78.64 -26.57
N VAL A 633 -11.35 -78.68 -26.68
CA VAL A 633 -12.12 -79.85 -27.17
C VAL A 633 -12.90 -79.52 -28.45
N GLY A 634 -13.13 -78.24 -28.75
CA GLY A 634 -13.87 -77.79 -29.93
C GLY A 634 -15.37 -78.09 -29.85
N ILE A 635 -15.96 -78.03 -28.65
CA ILE A 635 -17.35 -78.38 -28.39
C ILE A 635 -18.07 -77.20 -27.70
N PHE A 636 -19.33 -76.99 -28.06
CA PHE A 636 -20.21 -76.04 -27.39
C PHE A 636 -20.84 -76.62 -26.12
N THR A 637 -20.78 -75.84 -25.04
CA THR A 637 -21.30 -76.19 -23.72
C THR A 637 -22.38 -75.18 -23.28
N PRO A 638 -23.40 -75.62 -22.53
CA PRO A 638 -24.36 -74.71 -21.90
C PRO A 638 -23.68 -73.85 -20.83
N VAL A 639 -24.12 -72.60 -20.73
CA VAL A 639 -23.68 -71.59 -19.74
C VAL A 639 -24.07 -72.00 -18.32
#